data_AF-A0A2A4NH41-F1
#
_entry.id   AF-A0A2A4NH41-F1
#
_cell.length_a   1.000
_cell.length_b   1.000
_cell.length_c   1.000
_cell.angle_alpha   90.00
_cell.angle_beta   90.00
_cell.angle_gamma   90.00
#
_symmetry.space_group_name_H-M   'P 1'
#
loop_
_entity.id
_entity.type
_entity.pdbx_description
1 polymer ?
#
loop_
_entity_poly.entity_id
_entity_poly.type
_entity_poly.pdbx_seq_one_letter_code
_entity_poly.pdbx_strand_id
1 'polypeptide(L)'
;MRKFFRKIRFYRSWILVCLLEIIPFSPTEAQQTGGLLSNFIVEKTDNEADFPVVSANHTNALIRYDIADFKGVIRAINDLQNDIDSVTGVRPTLVTTGAPVDYEIIIGTLGKSKVIDQLVSSKKLNVKDLKGKWESFVITTIQSPTNGNKACLVIAGSDKRGTIYGIYELSQQLGVSPWYWWADVPVKKRSSAYVLGGRYASGEPKVRYRGIFINDENPCMQNWAREKFGGMNSKMYAHMFELILRLRGNFLWPGMWGSFKEYNPSVPILKNENGDYEGNSFNEDDIENPRLADEYGIVMGTSHHEPMQRSQQEWIRNKAKYGNGEWNYMTNKEGIRKFFREGIEHAKNYESLITMGMRGDEDEPMVDAGSAEANFRILEGIMSDQRQIIKEVTGRPASETPQVWTLYSEVLEYFDQGLKVPDDMMILLCDDNWGDVRRLPELNGKKHPGGYGMYYHVGYYGAPRACKWLNTSNIQHMWEQLQLTYDYGVDKLWILNVGDLKPVEYPMDFFMNMAWNPEAFNEKNLEEYSRKFCAQQFGESQANEAARILTTYCKYGSRVTAEMMDDRTYNLESGEFKMVKDEFLALEARALRQFISLPNIYKDVYKELVLFPVQAMANLYDMYYAVALNHKLAAEKDLYANFWADHVEYCFKRDAELCADYNLNIANGKWNHMMDQPHIGYKTWHGPEKNIMPKVIRLTQEEGKQGGYIFDEEYGVVVMEGEHYYETKSTDKTRWTVIPDLGRTLSGIAVMPYTEKTNGTFISYKMNLTTKLDSIKVWIFFDSTMPFIKGGHCVAASFNGGTEKTWNINADLNWKNCYSKMYPTGAAGIIESSILLTLPATEDGYQKLTIRPLDPGIVIYKVVVDNGGYKPSFLKMQESPYKRQ
;
A
#
# COMPACT_ATOMS: atom_id res chain seq x y z
N MET A 1 -13.32 -10.06 -89.43
CA MET A 1 -13.17 -10.37 -87.99
C MET A 1 -11.69 -10.53 -87.69
N ARG A 2 -11.12 -9.99 -86.62
CA ARG A 2 -11.68 -9.13 -85.58
C ARG A 2 -10.48 -8.40 -84.93
N LYS A 3 -10.48 -7.09 -85.20
CA LYS A 3 -9.81 -5.93 -84.58
C LYS A 3 -8.77 -6.17 -83.47
N PHE A 4 -7.67 -5.41 -83.35
CA PHE A 4 -6.80 -4.67 -84.27
C PHE A 4 -5.56 -4.28 -83.44
N PHE A 5 -4.40 -4.17 -84.11
CA PHE A 5 -3.02 -4.21 -83.60
C PHE A 5 -2.42 -2.92 -82.98
N ARG A 6 -1.31 -3.15 -82.24
CA ARG A 6 0.02 -2.43 -82.22
C ARG A 6 0.24 -1.06 -81.51
N LYS A 7 1.20 -1.10 -80.56
CA LYS A 7 2.54 -0.44 -80.47
C LYS A 7 2.73 1.09 -80.73
N ILE A 8 3.40 1.69 -79.73
CA ILE A 8 4.56 2.64 -79.75
C ILE A 8 4.32 4.18 -79.81
N ARG A 9 4.88 4.86 -78.78
CA ARG A 9 5.41 6.25 -78.62
C ARG A 9 4.64 7.45 -79.20
N PHE A 10 4.40 8.49 -78.40
CA PHE A 10 5.06 9.82 -78.48
C PHE A 10 4.57 10.84 -77.43
N TYR A 11 5.40 11.86 -77.24
CA TYR A 11 5.42 13.06 -76.38
C TYR A 11 4.30 14.13 -76.60
N ARG A 12 4.28 15.13 -75.67
CA ARG A 12 3.81 16.57 -75.78
C ARG A 12 2.30 16.83 -75.57
N SER A 13 1.80 17.86 -74.86
CA SER A 13 2.27 19.16 -74.29
C SER A 13 1.39 19.49 -73.06
N TRP A 14 1.73 20.37 -72.10
CA TRP A 14 1.49 21.84 -72.01
C TRP A 14 2.17 22.27 -70.67
N ILE A 15 3.25 23.06 -70.60
CA ILE A 15 3.46 24.52 -70.73
C ILE A 15 2.72 25.40 -69.68
N LEU A 16 3.51 26.06 -68.82
CA LEU A 16 3.29 27.27 -67.97
C LEU A 16 2.09 27.24 -66.99
N VAL A 17 2.23 27.45 -65.68
CA VAL A 17 2.74 28.65 -65.00
C VAL A 17 3.25 28.26 -63.60
N CYS A 18 4.52 28.55 -63.30
CA CYS A 18 5.04 28.65 -61.94
C CYS A 18 5.58 30.07 -61.77
N LEU A 19 4.97 30.88 -60.90
CA LEU A 19 5.60 31.88 -60.02
C LEU A 19 4.52 32.76 -59.34
N LEU A 20 4.61 32.84 -57.99
CA LEU A 20 4.03 33.84 -57.06
C LEU A 20 2.51 33.70 -56.85
N GLU A 21 1.97 33.30 -55.68
CA GLU A 21 2.24 33.78 -54.32
C GLU A 21 2.32 32.61 -53.32
N ILE A 22 3.49 32.39 -52.72
CA ILE A 22 3.64 31.56 -51.52
C ILE A 22 3.66 32.52 -50.34
N ILE A 23 2.51 32.67 -49.68
CA ILE A 23 2.44 33.16 -48.31
C ILE A 23 3.15 32.10 -47.46
N PRO A 24 4.13 32.44 -46.61
CA PRO A 24 4.71 31.47 -45.71
C PRO A 24 3.67 31.21 -44.61
N PHE A 25 2.83 30.21 -44.82
CA PHE A 25 2.27 29.46 -43.70
C PHE A 25 3.46 28.77 -43.04
N SER A 26 3.94 29.35 -41.94
CA SER A 26 4.84 28.63 -41.03
C SER A 26 4.15 27.31 -40.66
N PRO A 27 4.80 26.16 -40.86
CA PRO A 27 4.22 24.88 -40.47
C PRO A 27 4.17 24.83 -38.93
N THR A 28 2.97 24.98 -38.38
CA THR A 28 2.66 24.54 -37.02
C THR A 28 2.64 23.02 -36.99
N GLU A 29 3.83 22.42 -36.95
CA GLU A 29 4.07 21.10 -36.36
C GLU A 29 4.88 21.38 -35.09
N ALA A 30 4.40 21.10 -33.89
CA ALA A 30 4.09 19.76 -33.43
C ALA A 30 2.74 19.61 -32.70
N GLN A 31 2.20 18.42 -32.92
CA GLN A 31 1.01 17.82 -32.41
C GLN A 31 1.38 16.99 -31.16
N GLN A 32 0.86 17.34 -29.98
CA GLN A 32 0.71 16.39 -28.88
C GLN A 32 -0.69 16.52 -28.29
N THR A 33 -1.59 15.68 -28.82
CA THR A 33 -2.85 15.29 -28.17
C THR A 33 -2.61 13.94 -27.51
N GLY A 34 -2.09 13.98 -26.30
CA GLY A 34 -1.94 12.85 -25.39
C GLY A 34 -1.71 13.45 -24.03
N GLY A 35 -2.65 13.24 -23.09
CA GLY A 35 -2.69 13.88 -21.78
C GLY A 35 -1.32 13.92 -21.10
N LEU A 36 -1.05 15.00 -20.35
CA LEU A 36 0.23 15.41 -19.77
C LEU A 36 1.04 14.26 -19.12
N LEU A 37 1.76 13.51 -19.95
CA LEU A 37 2.59 12.37 -19.58
C LEU A 37 4.06 12.58 -19.99
N SER A 38 4.35 13.65 -20.74
CA SER A 38 5.71 14.03 -21.16
C SER A 38 6.25 15.15 -20.27
N ASN A 39 7.51 15.02 -19.84
CA ASN A 39 8.21 16.08 -19.13
C ASN A 39 8.49 17.23 -20.11
N PHE A 40 8.03 18.44 -19.77
CA PHE A 40 8.21 19.63 -20.61
C PHE A 40 9.10 20.70 -19.97
N ILE A 41 9.77 20.40 -18.85
CA ILE A 41 10.72 21.33 -18.22
C ILE A 41 12.14 20.80 -18.29
N VAL A 42 13.02 21.60 -18.88
CA VAL A 42 14.47 21.35 -18.97
C VAL A 42 15.26 22.39 -18.19
N GLU A 43 16.45 22.03 -17.72
CA GLU A 43 17.34 22.97 -17.00
C GLU A 43 18.17 23.85 -17.96
N LYS A 44 18.40 23.38 -19.19
CA LYS A 44 19.18 24.08 -20.22
C LYS A 44 18.53 23.87 -21.58
N THR A 45 18.61 24.90 -22.41
CA THR A 45 18.13 24.85 -23.80
C THR A 45 18.87 25.88 -24.65
N ASP A 46 19.07 25.55 -25.92
CA ASP A 46 19.56 26.45 -26.97
C ASP A 46 18.43 26.89 -27.92
N ASN A 47 17.19 26.44 -27.67
CA ASN A 47 16.03 26.72 -28.50
C ASN A 47 15.33 28.01 -28.05
N GLU A 48 15.30 29.03 -28.92
CA GLU A 48 14.63 30.30 -28.63
C GLU A 48 13.11 30.17 -28.44
N ALA A 49 12.50 29.08 -28.90
CA ALA A 49 11.08 28.82 -28.68
C ALA A 49 10.75 28.41 -27.23
N ASP A 50 11.74 27.98 -26.46
CA ASP A 50 11.57 27.55 -25.08
C ASP A 50 11.48 28.77 -24.15
N PHE A 51 10.60 28.70 -23.16
CA PHE A 51 10.27 29.81 -22.29
C PHE A 51 11.05 29.74 -20.97
N PRO A 52 11.85 30.77 -20.60
CA PRO A 52 12.54 30.81 -19.32
C PRO A 52 11.59 31.16 -18.19
N VAL A 53 11.28 30.21 -17.30
CA VAL A 53 10.63 30.50 -16.01
C VAL A 53 11.63 31.24 -15.13
N VAL A 54 12.84 30.66 -15.00
CA VAL A 54 14.04 31.29 -14.44
C VAL A 54 15.22 30.87 -15.29
N SER A 55 15.97 31.81 -15.85
CA SER A 55 17.16 31.54 -16.66
C SER A 55 18.41 31.32 -15.81
N ALA A 56 19.47 30.79 -16.42
CA ALA A 56 20.75 30.52 -15.73
C ALA A 56 21.46 31.78 -15.18
N ASN A 57 21.12 32.97 -15.69
CA ASN A 57 21.60 34.26 -15.17
C ASN A 57 20.60 34.93 -14.20
N HIS A 58 19.65 34.15 -13.65
CA HIS A 58 18.63 34.58 -12.69
C HIS A 58 17.63 35.63 -13.21
N THR A 59 17.51 35.82 -14.53
CA THR A 59 16.36 36.53 -15.10
C THR A 59 15.12 35.66 -14.91
N ASN A 60 14.09 36.19 -14.26
CA ASN A 60 12.83 35.47 -14.03
C ASN A 60 11.69 36.09 -14.82
N ALA A 61 10.74 35.25 -15.22
CA ALA A 61 9.47 35.72 -15.73
C ALA A 61 8.60 36.22 -14.58
N LEU A 62 7.98 37.39 -14.74
CA LEU A 62 6.92 37.80 -13.82
C LEU A 62 5.69 36.91 -14.00
N ILE A 63 4.81 36.86 -12.99
CA ILE A 63 3.52 36.17 -13.09
C ILE A 63 2.42 37.23 -13.13
N ARG A 64 1.68 37.25 -14.23
CA ARG A 64 0.57 38.15 -14.48
C ARG A 64 -0.77 37.41 -14.37
N TYR A 65 -1.70 38.01 -13.65
CA TYR A 65 -3.06 37.48 -13.48
C TYR A 65 -4.08 38.62 -13.38
N ASP A 66 -5.38 38.29 -13.39
CA ASP A 66 -6.45 39.26 -13.16
C ASP A 66 -6.93 39.14 -11.71
N ILE A 67 -7.01 40.26 -10.98
CA ILE A 67 -7.55 40.29 -9.60
C ILE A 67 -9.03 39.90 -9.55
N ALA A 68 -9.74 39.98 -10.68
CA ALA A 68 -11.12 39.57 -10.82
C ALA A 68 -11.30 38.06 -11.08
N ASP A 69 -10.22 37.29 -11.21
CA ASP A 69 -10.28 35.83 -11.30
C ASP A 69 -10.79 35.19 -9.99
N PHE A 70 -10.96 33.88 -9.97
CA PHE A 70 -11.39 33.17 -8.77
C PHE A 70 -10.35 33.27 -7.65
N LYS A 71 -10.81 33.47 -6.41
CA LYS A 71 -9.92 33.53 -5.23
C LYS A 71 -9.03 32.28 -5.10
N GLY A 72 -9.58 31.09 -5.32
CA GLY A 72 -8.81 29.84 -5.33
C GLY A 72 -7.70 29.79 -6.39
N VAL A 73 -7.91 30.42 -7.54
CA VAL A 73 -6.88 30.56 -8.59
C VAL A 73 -5.78 31.49 -8.11
N ILE A 74 -6.14 32.66 -7.55
CA ILE A 74 -5.16 33.62 -7.01
C ILE A 74 -4.35 32.97 -5.88
N ARG A 75 -4.98 32.18 -5.02
CA ARG A 75 -4.31 31.39 -3.98
C ARG A 75 -3.30 30.41 -4.60
N ALA A 76 -3.71 29.59 -5.58
CA ALA A 76 -2.80 28.66 -6.26
C ALA A 76 -1.63 29.37 -6.99
N ILE A 77 -1.84 30.59 -7.51
CA ILE A 77 -0.76 31.40 -8.08
C ILE A 77 0.31 31.73 -7.02
N ASN A 78 -0.08 32.00 -5.77
CA ASN A 78 0.86 32.21 -4.68
C ASN A 78 1.62 30.91 -4.35
N ASP A 79 0.97 29.76 -4.41
CA ASP A 79 1.65 28.46 -4.26
C ASP A 79 2.69 28.28 -5.36
N LEU A 80 2.37 28.54 -6.62
CA LEU A 80 3.33 28.47 -7.72
C LEU A 80 4.49 29.46 -7.55
N GLN A 81 4.23 30.67 -7.05
CA GLN A 81 5.28 31.63 -6.71
C GLN A 81 6.25 31.05 -5.68
N ASN A 82 5.71 30.42 -4.62
CA ASN A 82 6.50 29.75 -3.58
C ASN A 82 7.22 28.52 -4.13
N ASP A 83 6.59 27.75 -5.01
CA ASP A 83 7.16 26.55 -5.63
C ASP A 83 8.36 26.92 -6.51
N ILE A 84 8.25 27.96 -7.35
CA ILE A 84 9.37 28.47 -8.16
C ILE A 84 10.53 28.94 -7.27
N ASP A 85 10.23 29.66 -6.19
CA ASP A 85 11.22 30.11 -5.21
C ASP A 85 11.90 28.92 -4.52
N SER A 86 11.13 27.93 -4.09
CA SER A 86 11.65 26.73 -3.43
C SER A 86 12.53 25.87 -4.37
N VAL A 87 12.24 25.86 -5.67
CA VAL A 87 13.03 25.14 -6.68
C VAL A 87 14.29 25.91 -7.07
N THR A 88 14.17 27.21 -7.30
CA THR A 88 15.20 28.02 -7.98
C THR A 88 15.95 29.02 -7.09
N GLY A 89 15.44 29.31 -5.90
CA GLY A 89 15.91 30.38 -5.03
C GLY A 89 15.60 31.79 -5.56
N VAL A 90 14.77 31.90 -6.61
CA VAL A 90 14.34 33.17 -7.19
C VAL A 90 12.82 33.26 -7.09
N ARG A 91 12.33 34.26 -6.36
CA ARG A 91 10.90 34.51 -6.19
C ARG A 91 10.36 35.39 -7.34
N PRO A 92 9.45 34.90 -8.21
CA PRO A 92 8.87 35.69 -9.28
C PRO A 92 8.03 36.86 -8.74
N THR A 93 7.99 37.99 -9.45
CA THR A 93 7.09 39.10 -9.08
C THR A 93 5.67 38.83 -9.57
N LEU A 94 4.67 39.05 -8.71
CA LEU A 94 3.25 39.00 -9.08
C LEU A 94 2.76 40.38 -9.54
N VAL A 95 2.06 40.45 -10.68
CA VAL A 95 1.48 41.69 -11.20
C VAL A 95 0.04 41.48 -11.68
N THR A 96 -0.80 42.50 -11.54
CA THR A 96 -2.19 42.48 -12.01
C THR A 96 -2.40 43.26 -13.32
N THR A 97 -1.40 44.04 -13.72
CA THR A 97 -1.40 44.84 -14.96
C THR A 97 -0.18 44.50 -15.79
N GLY A 98 -0.27 44.66 -17.12
CA GLY A 98 0.86 44.42 -18.01
C GLY A 98 2.01 45.39 -17.72
N ALA A 99 3.25 44.87 -17.74
CA ALA A 99 4.48 45.64 -17.70
C ALA A 99 5.32 45.29 -18.95
N PRO A 100 6.12 46.22 -19.50
CA PRO A 100 7.02 45.92 -20.62
C PRO A 100 8.18 45.08 -20.10
N VAL A 101 8.10 43.76 -20.29
CA VAL A 101 9.13 42.80 -19.85
C VAL A 101 9.42 41.81 -20.95
N ASP A 102 10.64 41.26 -20.97
CA ASP A 102 11.01 40.26 -21.98
C ASP A 102 10.17 38.97 -21.85
N TYR A 103 9.87 38.53 -20.62
CA TYR A 103 9.20 37.26 -20.33
C TYR A 103 8.13 37.42 -19.24
N GLU A 104 6.93 36.91 -19.49
CA GLU A 104 5.83 36.85 -18.50
C GLU A 104 5.10 35.50 -18.53
N ILE A 105 4.65 35.03 -17.36
CA ILE A 105 3.72 33.92 -17.22
C ILE A 105 2.32 34.52 -17.01
N ILE A 106 1.40 34.28 -17.94
CA ILE A 106 0.01 34.77 -17.86
C ILE A 106 -0.87 33.62 -17.38
N ILE A 107 -1.56 33.81 -16.27
CA ILE A 107 -2.42 32.80 -15.66
C ILE A 107 -3.84 33.33 -15.55
N GLY A 108 -4.83 32.52 -15.93
CA GLY A 108 -6.21 32.84 -15.60
C GLY A 108 -7.27 31.92 -16.21
N THR A 109 -8.51 32.16 -15.82
CA THR A 109 -9.67 31.36 -16.22
C THR A 109 -10.43 32.01 -17.37
N LEU A 110 -10.78 31.21 -18.39
CA LEU A 110 -11.55 31.66 -19.55
C LEU A 110 -12.91 32.26 -19.12
N GLY A 111 -13.25 33.46 -19.63
CA GLY A 111 -14.49 34.16 -19.31
C GLY A 111 -14.51 34.85 -17.93
N LYS A 112 -13.42 34.75 -17.15
CA LYS A 112 -13.27 35.44 -15.86
C LYS A 112 -12.06 36.38 -15.86
N SER A 113 -10.95 35.94 -16.46
CA SER A 113 -9.72 36.72 -16.59
C SER A 113 -9.71 37.55 -17.86
N LYS A 114 -9.68 38.88 -17.72
CA LYS A 114 -9.67 39.80 -18.88
C LYS A 114 -8.43 39.62 -19.75
N VAL A 115 -7.28 39.29 -19.14
CA VAL A 115 -6.05 39.07 -19.91
C VAL A 115 -6.14 37.81 -20.78
N ILE A 116 -6.76 36.73 -20.28
CA ILE A 116 -7.03 35.53 -21.08
C ILE A 116 -8.02 35.86 -22.20
N ASP A 117 -9.13 36.54 -21.90
CA ASP A 117 -10.14 36.90 -22.91
C ASP A 117 -9.59 37.82 -24.01
N GLN A 118 -8.61 38.67 -23.68
CA GLN A 118 -7.88 39.49 -24.66
C GLN A 118 -7.00 38.63 -25.59
N LEU A 119 -6.29 37.62 -25.07
CA LEU A 119 -5.52 36.68 -25.88
C LEU A 119 -6.43 35.86 -26.81
N VAL A 120 -7.63 35.51 -26.35
CA VAL A 120 -8.63 34.79 -27.15
C VAL A 120 -9.20 35.67 -28.26
N SER A 121 -9.66 36.89 -27.92
CA SER A 121 -10.23 37.83 -28.89
C SER A 121 -9.23 38.29 -29.96
N SER A 122 -7.95 38.37 -29.60
CA SER A 122 -6.85 38.63 -30.54
C SER A 122 -6.37 37.40 -31.31
N LYS A 123 -7.03 36.25 -31.15
CA LYS A 123 -6.74 34.95 -31.79
C LYS A 123 -5.34 34.39 -31.48
N LYS A 124 -4.71 34.85 -30.39
CA LYS A 124 -3.40 34.35 -29.92
C LYS A 124 -3.52 33.10 -29.07
N LEU A 125 -4.65 32.91 -28.40
CA LEU A 125 -4.97 31.69 -27.64
C LEU A 125 -6.15 30.94 -28.27
N ASN A 126 -5.94 29.66 -28.59
CA ASN A 126 -6.99 28.76 -29.06
C ASN A 126 -7.70 28.05 -27.89
N VAL A 127 -9.02 28.22 -27.81
CA VAL A 127 -9.88 27.74 -26.71
C VAL A 127 -10.60 26.42 -26.98
N LYS A 128 -10.27 25.68 -28.05
CA LYS A 128 -10.98 24.43 -28.41
C LYS A 128 -11.01 23.39 -27.27
N ASP A 129 -9.96 23.36 -26.46
CA ASP A 129 -9.79 22.42 -25.34
C ASP A 129 -10.24 23.04 -24.00
N LEU A 130 -10.83 24.24 -24.01
CA LEU A 130 -11.25 24.97 -22.81
C LEU A 130 -12.75 25.29 -22.82
N LYS A 131 -13.27 25.80 -23.95
CA LYS A 131 -14.64 26.32 -24.00
C LYS A 131 -15.67 25.19 -23.81
N GLY A 132 -16.44 25.27 -22.73
CA GLY A 132 -17.49 24.30 -22.40
C GLY A 132 -16.94 22.96 -21.88
N LYS A 133 -15.67 22.91 -21.50
CA LYS A 133 -14.98 21.72 -20.98
C LYS A 133 -14.97 21.74 -19.46
N TRP A 134 -15.09 20.56 -18.85
CA TRP A 134 -14.97 20.39 -17.40
C TRP A 134 -13.50 20.23 -17.01
N GLU A 135 -13.00 21.10 -16.13
CA GLU A 135 -11.70 20.99 -15.47
C GLU A 135 -10.49 20.84 -16.40
N SER A 136 -10.58 21.34 -17.63
CA SER A 136 -9.53 21.26 -18.63
C SER A 136 -8.64 22.50 -18.60
N PHE A 137 -7.38 22.36 -18.97
CA PHE A 137 -6.44 23.46 -19.08
C PHE A 137 -5.47 23.32 -20.25
N VAL A 138 -4.86 24.45 -20.60
CA VAL A 138 -3.83 24.56 -21.61
C VAL A 138 -2.65 25.32 -21.04
N ILE A 139 -1.45 24.76 -21.20
CA ILE A 139 -0.17 25.43 -21.00
C ILE A 139 0.44 25.66 -22.39
N THR A 140 0.74 26.90 -22.77
CA THR A 140 1.30 27.17 -24.10
C THR A 140 2.22 28.38 -24.13
N THR A 141 3.29 28.28 -24.91
CA THR A 141 4.22 29.39 -25.17
C THR A 141 3.72 30.22 -26.36
N ILE A 142 3.64 31.55 -26.21
CA ILE A 142 3.31 32.48 -27.30
C ILE A 142 4.49 33.42 -27.50
N GLN A 143 5.03 33.43 -28.73
CA GLN A 143 6.10 34.32 -29.12
C GLN A 143 5.54 35.69 -29.52
N SER A 144 6.19 36.77 -29.09
CA SER A 144 5.79 38.17 -29.37
C SER A 144 4.29 38.47 -29.16
N PRO A 145 3.75 38.24 -27.94
CA PRO A 145 2.31 38.34 -27.66
C PRO A 145 1.77 39.78 -27.67
N THR A 146 2.62 40.79 -27.56
CA THR A 146 2.32 42.24 -27.68
C THR A 146 3.58 43.00 -28.13
N ASN A 147 3.45 44.28 -28.50
CA ASN A 147 4.61 45.12 -28.78
C ASN A 147 5.36 45.44 -27.48
N GLY A 148 6.37 44.64 -27.12
CA GLY A 148 7.24 44.87 -25.96
C GLY A 148 7.82 43.62 -25.31
N ASN A 149 7.13 42.47 -25.42
CA ASN A 149 7.54 41.22 -24.76
C ASN A 149 8.12 40.23 -25.79
N LYS A 150 9.20 39.52 -25.44
CA LYS A 150 9.80 38.50 -26.32
C LYS A 150 8.91 37.26 -26.40
N ALA A 151 8.48 36.74 -25.25
CA ALA A 151 7.58 35.59 -25.17
C ALA A 151 6.71 35.63 -23.91
N CYS A 152 5.58 34.93 -23.91
CA CYS A 152 4.84 34.59 -22.70
C CYS A 152 4.52 33.11 -22.61
N LEU A 153 4.44 32.60 -21.38
CA LEU A 153 3.85 31.31 -21.06
C LEU A 153 2.42 31.55 -20.58
N VAL A 154 1.44 30.92 -21.21
CA VAL A 154 0.03 31.05 -20.84
C VAL A 154 -0.44 29.77 -20.18
N ILE A 155 -1.00 29.89 -18.97
CA ILE A 155 -1.76 28.85 -18.29
C ILE A 155 -3.23 29.30 -18.27
N ALA A 156 -4.07 28.64 -19.07
CA ALA A 156 -5.48 28.97 -19.20
C ALA A 156 -6.35 27.76 -18.84
N GLY A 157 -7.27 27.92 -17.89
CA GLY A 157 -8.26 26.91 -17.53
C GLY A 157 -9.65 27.17 -18.11
N SER A 158 -10.42 26.09 -18.27
CA SER A 158 -11.84 26.14 -18.66
C SER A 158 -12.73 26.69 -17.55
N ASP A 159 -12.34 26.45 -16.31
CA ASP A 159 -13.02 26.85 -15.07
C ASP A 159 -12.00 27.01 -13.92
N LYS A 160 -12.49 27.33 -12.71
CA LYS A 160 -11.68 27.54 -11.50
C LYS A 160 -10.67 26.41 -11.27
N ARG A 161 -11.12 25.15 -11.34
CA ARG A 161 -10.29 23.98 -11.04
C ARG A 161 -9.35 23.64 -12.19
N GLY A 162 -9.80 23.76 -13.45
CA GLY A 162 -8.93 23.63 -14.61
C GLY A 162 -7.71 24.56 -14.52
N THR A 163 -7.92 25.84 -14.18
CA THR A 163 -6.81 26.79 -14.00
C THR A 163 -5.88 26.36 -12.87
N ILE A 164 -6.42 25.92 -11.73
CA ILE A 164 -5.63 25.42 -10.58
C ILE A 164 -4.80 24.19 -10.97
N TYR A 165 -5.35 23.23 -11.70
CA TYR A 165 -4.59 22.05 -12.14
C TYR A 165 -3.48 22.42 -13.12
N GLY A 166 -3.69 23.40 -14.00
CA GLY A 166 -2.63 23.91 -14.88
C GLY A 166 -1.49 24.58 -14.12
N ILE A 167 -1.80 25.26 -13.02
CA ILE A 167 -0.81 25.83 -12.11
C ILE A 167 0.01 24.71 -11.44
N TYR A 168 -0.66 23.74 -10.82
CA TYR A 168 0.03 22.64 -10.13
C TYR A 168 0.74 21.67 -11.07
N GLU A 169 0.31 21.55 -12.33
CA GLU A 169 1.06 20.84 -13.36
C GLU A 169 2.44 21.47 -13.57
N LEU A 170 2.50 22.81 -13.66
CA LEU A 170 3.78 23.51 -13.77
C LEU A 170 4.63 23.28 -12.51
N SER A 171 4.05 23.39 -11.32
CA SER A 171 4.74 23.09 -10.04
C SER A 171 5.33 21.68 -10.00
N GLN A 172 4.55 20.68 -10.41
CA GLN A 172 4.98 19.28 -10.42
C GLN A 172 6.15 19.07 -11.39
N GLN A 173 6.07 19.64 -12.58
CA GLN A 173 7.09 19.54 -13.63
C GLN A 173 8.38 20.30 -13.26
N LEU A 174 8.27 21.37 -12.45
CA LEU A 174 9.43 22.06 -11.86
C LEU A 174 10.15 21.16 -10.84
N GLY A 175 9.45 20.21 -10.24
CA GLY A 175 9.99 19.21 -9.32
C GLY A 175 9.48 19.35 -7.88
N VAL A 176 8.31 19.96 -7.69
CA VAL A 176 7.58 19.95 -6.41
C VAL A 176 6.59 18.79 -6.43
N SER A 177 6.85 17.74 -5.64
CA SER A 177 5.92 16.62 -5.51
C SER A 177 4.61 17.07 -4.86
N PRO A 178 3.43 16.50 -5.24
CA PRO A 178 2.20 16.65 -4.47
C PRO A 178 2.38 16.32 -2.98
N TRP A 179 3.31 15.41 -2.69
CA TRP A 179 3.62 14.90 -1.36
C TRP A 179 4.73 15.68 -0.62
N TYR A 180 5.16 16.84 -1.13
CA TYR A 180 6.25 17.64 -0.50
C TYR A 180 6.00 17.95 0.97
N TRP A 181 4.73 18.15 1.35
CA TRP A 181 4.35 18.39 2.73
C TRP A 181 3.78 17.13 3.40
N TRP A 182 2.99 16.31 2.72
CA TRP A 182 2.32 15.16 3.35
C TRP A 182 3.21 13.91 3.54
N ALA A 183 4.37 13.86 2.89
CA ALA A 183 5.37 12.81 3.09
C ALA A 183 6.81 13.36 3.04
N ASP A 184 6.99 14.64 3.36
CA ASP A 184 8.29 15.32 3.45
C ASP A 184 9.20 15.15 2.23
N VAL A 185 8.61 15.05 1.03
CA VAL A 185 9.37 14.89 -0.22
C VAL A 185 10.20 16.17 -0.47
N PRO A 186 11.53 16.06 -0.58
CA PRO A 186 12.37 17.22 -0.84
C PRO A 186 12.07 17.85 -2.21
N VAL A 187 11.93 19.17 -2.23
CA VAL A 187 11.83 19.92 -3.49
C VAL A 187 13.14 19.82 -4.27
N LYS A 188 13.05 19.42 -5.55
CA LYS A 188 14.20 19.37 -6.45
C LYS A 188 14.77 20.78 -6.67
N LYS A 189 16.05 20.99 -6.34
CA LYS A 189 16.75 22.26 -6.59
C LYS A 189 17.22 22.36 -8.04
N ARG A 190 17.03 23.52 -8.68
CA ARG A 190 17.47 23.83 -10.05
C ARG A 190 18.05 25.25 -10.10
N SER A 191 19.13 25.46 -10.84
CA SER A 191 19.65 26.83 -11.08
C SER A 191 18.86 27.59 -12.16
N SER A 192 18.19 26.85 -13.05
CA SER A 192 17.34 27.38 -14.12
C SER A 192 16.26 26.39 -14.51
N ALA A 193 15.17 26.90 -15.08
CA ALA A 193 14.04 26.12 -15.56
C ALA A 193 13.43 26.76 -16.81
N TYR A 194 13.32 25.96 -17.87
CA TYR A 194 12.76 26.35 -19.16
C TYR A 194 11.61 25.42 -19.52
N VAL A 195 10.47 25.98 -19.88
CA VAL A 195 9.34 25.24 -20.47
C VAL A 195 9.58 25.08 -21.96
N LEU A 196 9.58 23.84 -22.45
CA LEU A 196 9.72 23.56 -23.88
C LEU A 196 8.62 24.26 -24.68
N GLY A 197 9.00 24.86 -25.81
CA GLY A 197 8.07 25.57 -26.70
C GLY A 197 6.98 24.64 -27.23
N GLY A 198 5.71 25.03 -27.08
CA GLY A 198 4.60 24.20 -27.55
C GLY A 198 3.24 24.53 -26.95
N ARG A 199 2.31 23.59 -27.15
CA ARG A 199 0.95 23.64 -26.60
C ARG A 199 0.61 22.31 -25.96
N TYR A 200 0.42 22.33 -24.65
CA TYR A 200 0.07 21.19 -23.82
C TYR A 200 -1.37 21.36 -23.35
N ALA A 201 -2.27 20.50 -23.84
CA ALA A 201 -3.67 20.49 -23.41
C ALA A 201 -3.93 19.26 -22.54
N SER A 202 -4.55 19.45 -21.38
CA SER A 202 -4.84 18.37 -20.45
C SER A 202 -5.94 17.44 -20.95
N GLY A 203 -6.94 18.01 -21.65
CA GLY A 203 -8.24 17.36 -21.85
C GLY A 203 -9.08 17.41 -20.58
N GLU A 204 -10.30 16.84 -20.66
CA GLU A 204 -11.18 16.67 -19.50
C GLU A 204 -10.75 15.44 -18.69
N PRO A 205 -10.87 15.46 -17.35
CA PRO A 205 -10.73 14.25 -16.56
C PRO A 205 -11.81 13.25 -16.96
N LYS A 206 -11.46 11.97 -16.96
CA LYS A 206 -12.39 10.89 -17.34
C LYS A 206 -13.43 10.61 -16.26
N VAL A 207 -13.07 10.79 -14.99
CA VAL A 207 -14.02 10.74 -13.86
C VAL A 207 -14.32 12.15 -13.38
N ARG A 208 -15.60 12.51 -13.23
CA ARG A 208 -16.01 13.90 -12.95
C ARG A 208 -15.68 14.38 -11.54
N TYR A 209 -16.00 13.59 -10.51
CA TYR A 209 -15.67 13.84 -9.11
C TYR A 209 -14.64 12.80 -8.65
N ARG A 210 -13.54 13.25 -8.05
CA ARG A 210 -12.39 12.40 -7.73
C ARG A 210 -11.90 12.80 -6.35
N GLY A 211 -11.96 11.90 -5.39
CA GLY A 211 -11.82 12.29 -3.99
C GLY A 211 -11.35 11.20 -3.06
N ILE A 212 -11.20 11.63 -1.81
CA ILE A 212 -10.91 10.76 -0.68
C ILE A 212 -11.99 10.90 0.38
N PHE A 213 -12.08 9.88 1.23
CA PHE A 213 -12.80 9.90 2.49
C PHE A 213 -11.78 9.72 3.62
N ILE A 214 -11.66 10.75 4.46
CA ILE A 214 -10.97 10.61 5.75
C ILE A 214 -11.95 9.92 6.68
N ASN A 215 -11.65 8.67 7.01
CA ASN A 215 -12.45 7.82 7.85
C ASN A 215 -11.51 7.09 8.80
N ASP A 216 -12.06 6.29 9.70
CA ASP A 216 -11.26 5.41 10.53
C ASP A 216 -10.22 6.19 11.39
N GLU A 217 -10.41 7.50 11.58
CA GLU A 217 -9.34 8.49 11.84
C GLU A 217 -8.83 8.53 13.28
N ASN A 218 -9.44 7.74 14.16
CA ASN A 218 -9.04 7.62 15.56
C ASN A 218 -8.34 6.28 15.80
N PRO A 219 -7.16 6.23 16.46
CA PRO A 219 -6.54 7.34 17.20
C PRO A 219 -5.56 8.20 16.40
N CYS A 220 -5.19 7.84 15.17
CA CYS A 220 -4.00 8.40 14.53
C CYS A 220 -4.21 9.83 14.03
N MET A 221 -4.93 10.02 12.93
CA MET A 221 -5.13 11.33 12.29
C MET A 221 -5.81 12.32 13.23
N GLN A 222 -6.77 11.87 14.04
CA GLN A 222 -7.46 12.70 15.01
C GLN A 222 -6.50 13.30 16.06
N ASN A 223 -5.65 12.47 16.69
CA ASN A 223 -4.72 12.96 17.72
C ASN A 223 -3.61 13.80 17.09
N TRP A 224 -3.13 13.42 15.91
CA TRP A 224 -2.18 14.23 15.15
C TRP A 224 -2.76 15.62 14.84
N ALA A 225 -3.99 15.70 14.32
CA ALA A 225 -4.63 16.97 14.00
C ALA A 225 -4.88 17.81 15.27
N ARG A 226 -5.24 17.17 16.38
CA ARG A 226 -5.38 17.83 17.68
C ARG A 226 -4.05 18.43 18.15
N GLU A 227 -2.96 17.69 18.09
CA GLU A 227 -1.63 18.17 18.48
C GLU A 227 -1.14 19.31 17.58
N LYS A 228 -1.25 19.15 16.25
CA LYS A 228 -0.64 20.08 15.29
C LYS A 228 -1.48 21.32 14.98
N PHE A 229 -2.81 21.20 15.06
CA PHE A 229 -3.73 22.25 14.62
C PHE A 229 -4.80 22.63 15.65
N GLY A 230 -4.91 21.89 16.77
CA GLY A 230 -6.00 22.04 17.74
C GLY A 230 -7.28 21.28 17.35
N GLY A 231 -7.22 20.43 16.31
CA GLY A 231 -8.34 19.62 15.84
C GLY A 231 -8.42 19.58 14.31
N MET A 232 -9.42 18.88 13.77
CA MET A 232 -9.70 18.81 12.33
C MET A 232 -10.42 20.10 11.86
N ASN A 233 -9.70 21.22 11.86
CA ASN A 233 -10.20 22.55 11.50
C ASN A 233 -9.65 23.06 10.17
N SER A 234 -10.00 24.30 9.79
CA SER A 234 -9.70 24.85 8.47
C SER A 234 -8.20 24.95 8.18
N LYS A 235 -7.36 25.05 9.21
CA LYS A 235 -5.89 25.07 9.06
C LYS A 235 -5.36 23.71 8.61
N MET A 236 -5.86 22.63 9.21
CA MET A 236 -5.51 21.26 8.81
C MET A 236 -6.08 20.97 7.42
N TYR A 237 -7.37 21.26 7.21
CA TYR A 237 -8.03 20.99 5.94
C TYR A 237 -7.44 21.81 4.78
N ALA A 238 -6.89 23.01 5.00
CA ALA A 238 -6.17 23.75 3.96
C ALA A 238 -5.00 22.95 3.34
N HIS A 239 -4.23 22.23 4.17
CA HIS A 239 -3.17 21.33 3.69
C HIS A 239 -3.73 20.14 2.90
N MET A 240 -4.89 19.63 3.32
CA MET A 240 -5.56 18.51 2.64
C MET A 240 -6.17 18.94 1.30
N PHE A 241 -6.82 20.10 1.24
CA PHE A 241 -7.36 20.66 0.01
C PHE A 241 -6.26 20.92 -1.02
N GLU A 242 -5.09 21.42 -0.58
CA GLU A 242 -3.93 21.58 -1.45
C GLU A 242 -3.46 20.22 -2.01
N LEU A 243 -3.34 19.19 -1.17
CA LEU A 243 -2.95 17.84 -1.62
C LEU A 243 -3.91 17.29 -2.67
N ILE A 244 -5.21 17.34 -2.40
CA ILE A 244 -6.25 16.86 -3.31
C ILE A 244 -6.13 17.58 -4.66
N LEU A 245 -5.97 18.90 -4.67
CA LEU A 245 -5.82 19.67 -5.91
C LEU A 245 -4.50 19.38 -6.64
N ARG A 246 -3.38 19.18 -5.92
CA ARG A 246 -2.08 18.80 -6.51
C ARG A 246 -2.13 17.41 -7.14
N LEU A 247 -2.95 16.51 -6.61
CA LEU A 247 -3.25 15.19 -7.19
C LEU A 247 -4.37 15.23 -8.24
N ARG A 248 -4.84 16.44 -8.61
CA ARG A 248 -5.95 16.68 -9.56
C ARG A 248 -7.30 16.06 -9.14
N GLY A 249 -7.49 15.82 -7.85
CA GLY A 249 -8.77 15.54 -7.23
C GLY A 249 -9.58 16.82 -6.98
N ASN A 250 -10.87 16.66 -6.70
CA ASN A 250 -11.81 17.77 -6.43
C ASN A 250 -12.88 17.46 -5.40
N PHE A 251 -12.85 16.30 -4.74
CA PHE A 251 -13.94 15.84 -3.88
C PHE A 251 -13.41 15.35 -2.53
N LEU A 252 -14.16 15.60 -1.46
CA LEU A 252 -13.81 15.16 -0.11
C LEU A 252 -15.06 14.77 0.69
N TRP A 253 -14.98 13.60 1.33
CA TRP A 253 -15.73 13.31 2.56
C TRP A 253 -14.82 13.55 3.76
N PRO A 254 -15.18 14.48 4.67
CA PRO A 254 -14.34 14.85 5.80
C PRO A 254 -14.41 13.80 6.92
N GLY A 255 -13.47 13.89 7.88
CA GLY A 255 -13.51 13.09 9.11
C GLY A 255 -14.79 13.34 9.89
N MET A 256 -15.43 12.26 10.33
CA MET A 256 -16.78 12.27 10.89
C MET A 256 -16.95 11.35 12.11
N TRP A 257 -15.91 10.63 12.53
CA TRP A 257 -15.99 9.71 13.66
C TRP A 257 -16.04 10.39 15.01
N GLY A 258 -16.62 9.66 15.97
CA GLY A 258 -16.49 9.93 17.41
C GLY A 258 -15.26 9.25 18.03
N SER A 259 -14.93 9.60 19.28
CA SER A 259 -13.90 8.91 20.06
C SER A 259 -14.33 7.50 20.48
N PHE A 260 -13.45 6.51 20.28
CA PHE A 260 -13.69 5.09 20.56
C PHE A 260 -13.69 4.71 22.03
N LYS A 261 -13.32 5.64 22.92
CA LYS A 261 -13.43 5.37 24.36
C LYS A 261 -14.85 4.96 24.76
N GLU A 262 -15.85 5.27 23.93
CA GLU A 262 -17.27 5.07 24.20
C GLU A 262 -18.08 4.74 22.93
N TYR A 263 -17.72 3.70 22.16
CA TYR A 263 -18.62 3.20 21.11
C TYR A 263 -19.83 2.46 21.73
N ASN A 264 -20.70 3.24 22.39
CA ASN A 264 -22.02 2.87 22.90
C ASN A 264 -22.94 4.13 22.84
N PRO A 265 -24.01 4.12 22.01
CA PRO A 265 -24.92 5.27 21.80
C PRO A 265 -25.65 5.78 23.05
N SER A 266 -25.52 5.09 24.18
CA SER A 266 -26.16 5.44 25.45
C SER A 266 -25.34 6.38 26.33
N VAL A 267 -24.11 6.73 25.95
CA VAL A 267 -23.20 7.55 26.78
C VAL A 267 -23.15 9.01 26.28
N PRO A 268 -23.22 10.03 27.15
CA PRO A 268 -23.18 11.44 26.74
C PRO A 268 -21.86 11.81 26.05
N ILE A 269 -21.95 12.63 25.00
CA ILE A 269 -20.78 13.12 24.23
C ILE A 269 -19.76 13.76 25.18
N LEU A 270 -18.58 13.14 25.26
CA LEU A 270 -17.49 13.68 26.02
C LEU A 270 -16.95 14.94 25.35
N LYS A 271 -16.89 15.98 26.17
CA LYS A 271 -15.95 17.07 25.98
C LYS A 271 -14.69 16.71 26.75
N ASN A 272 -13.53 16.94 26.15
CA ASN A 272 -12.26 16.80 26.87
C ASN A 272 -12.20 17.79 28.05
N GLU A 273 -11.13 17.74 28.85
CA GLU A 273 -10.91 18.65 29.98
C GLU A 273 -10.92 20.15 29.60
N ASN A 274 -10.73 20.46 28.32
CA ASN A 274 -10.77 21.83 27.76
C ASN A 274 -12.15 22.23 27.22
N GLY A 275 -13.14 21.32 27.23
CA GLY A 275 -14.49 21.60 26.75
C GLY A 275 -14.72 21.31 25.26
N ASP A 276 -13.73 20.74 24.56
CA ASP A 276 -13.80 20.40 23.13
C ASP A 276 -14.42 19.02 22.92
N TYR A 277 -15.26 18.89 21.90
CA TYR A 277 -15.87 17.60 21.56
C TYR A 277 -14.81 16.56 21.15
N GLU A 278 -14.99 15.32 21.60
CA GLU A 278 -14.11 14.23 21.20
C GLU A 278 -14.42 13.62 19.81
N GLY A 279 -15.54 13.96 19.17
CA GLY A 279 -15.87 13.54 17.79
C GLY A 279 -15.72 14.66 16.77
N ASN A 280 -15.53 14.32 15.48
CA ASN A 280 -15.26 15.25 14.39
C ASN A 280 -16.54 15.64 13.63
N SER A 281 -16.72 16.94 13.37
CA SER A 281 -17.81 17.48 12.56
C SER A 281 -17.31 18.65 11.72
N PHE A 282 -17.14 18.42 10.43
CA PHE A 282 -16.61 19.44 9.50
C PHE A 282 -17.32 20.79 9.57
N ASN A 283 -18.66 20.80 9.66
CA ASN A 283 -19.45 22.04 9.64
C ASN A 283 -19.46 22.79 10.98
N GLU A 284 -19.33 22.07 12.11
CA GLU A 284 -19.46 22.66 13.45
C GLU A 284 -18.11 22.92 14.13
N ASP A 285 -17.07 22.15 13.80
CA ASP A 285 -15.76 22.27 14.44
C ASP A 285 -15.02 23.54 14.03
N ASP A 286 -15.26 24.02 12.80
CA ASP A 286 -14.80 25.32 12.32
C ASP A 286 -15.70 25.83 11.18
N ILE A 287 -16.37 26.97 11.38
CA ILE A 287 -17.26 27.58 10.39
C ILE A 287 -16.54 27.96 9.08
N GLU A 288 -15.21 28.10 9.12
CA GLU A 288 -14.41 28.41 7.95
C GLU A 288 -14.15 27.17 7.07
N ASN A 289 -14.34 25.95 7.58
CA ASN A 289 -14.15 24.71 6.83
C ASN A 289 -14.89 24.70 5.48
N PRO A 290 -16.24 24.83 5.42
CA PRO A 290 -16.97 24.80 4.16
C PRO A 290 -16.67 26.00 3.26
N ARG A 291 -16.46 27.19 3.85
CA ARG A 291 -16.11 28.40 3.09
C ARG A 291 -14.75 28.25 2.40
N LEU A 292 -13.77 27.68 3.11
CA LEU A 292 -12.42 27.49 2.59
C LEU A 292 -12.37 26.38 1.54
N ALA A 293 -13.13 25.29 1.73
CA ALA A 293 -13.27 24.23 0.74
C ALA A 293 -13.80 24.80 -0.59
N ASP A 294 -14.88 25.57 -0.57
CA ASP A 294 -15.43 26.22 -1.78
C ASP A 294 -14.43 27.19 -2.42
N GLU A 295 -13.72 27.98 -1.60
CA GLU A 295 -12.70 28.92 -2.09
C GLU A 295 -11.57 28.19 -2.82
N TYR A 296 -11.06 27.08 -2.25
CA TYR A 296 -10.07 26.21 -2.89
C TYR A 296 -10.63 25.52 -4.14
N GLY A 297 -11.93 25.23 -4.15
CA GLY A 297 -12.62 24.50 -5.20
C GLY A 297 -12.85 23.03 -4.88
N ILE A 298 -12.75 22.61 -3.62
CA ILE A 298 -13.12 21.25 -3.22
C ILE A 298 -14.63 21.16 -3.12
N VAL A 299 -15.21 20.21 -3.85
CA VAL A 299 -16.63 19.85 -3.76
C VAL A 299 -16.80 18.98 -2.51
N MET A 300 -17.64 19.42 -1.59
CA MET A 300 -17.87 18.70 -0.35
C MET A 300 -19.01 17.68 -0.51
N GLY A 301 -18.79 16.49 0.05
CA GLY A 301 -19.81 15.47 0.25
C GLY A 301 -19.81 14.99 1.69
N THR A 302 -20.74 14.10 2.00
CA THR A 302 -20.82 13.39 3.27
C THR A 302 -20.98 11.89 3.00
N SER A 303 -20.60 11.04 3.94
CA SER A 303 -20.69 9.59 3.75
C SER A 303 -22.15 9.13 3.56
N HIS A 304 -22.34 7.88 3.16
CA HIS A 304 -23.64 7.36 2.72
C HIS A 304 -24.75 7.35 3.78
N HIS A 305 -24.41 7.45 5.07
CA HIS A 305 -25.38 7.50 6.17
C HIS A 305 -25.53 8.93 6.75
N GLU A 306 -24.96 9.94 6.10
CA GLU A 306 -24.95 11.34 6.54
C GLU A 306 -25.70 12.24 5.53
N PRO A 307 -27.03 12.08 5.37
CA PRO A 307 -27.75 12.74 4.31
C PRO A 307 -27.86 14.26 4.51
N MET A 308 -28.10 14.97 3.41
CA MET A 308 -28.45 16.39 3.40
C MET A 308 -27.37 17.32 3.97
N GLN A 309 -26.09 16.95 3.76
CA GLN A 309 -24.90 17.70 4.20
C GLN A 309 -24.82 17.88 5.72
N ARG A 310 -25.27 16.85 6.45
CA ARG A 310 -25.25 16.82 7.91
C ARG A 310 -24.53 15.58 8.38
N SER A 311 -23.43 15.79 9.11
CA SER A 311 -22.65 14.72 9.69
C SER A 311 -23.40 14.02 10.83
N GLN A 312 -23.03 12.78 11.13
CA GLN A 312 -23.62 12.05 12.24
C GLN A 312 -23.40 12.78 13.58
N GLN A 313 -22.21 13.36 13.78
CA GLN A 313 -21.90 14.11 14.99
C GLN A 313 -22.80 15.35 15.17
N GLU A 314 -23.22 16.02 14.10
CA GLU A 314 -24.19 17.12 14.19
C GLU A 314 -25.53 16.65 14.78
N TRP A 315 -25.98 15.44 14.42
CA TRP A 315 -27.17 14.84 15.01
C TRP A 315 -26.94 14.51 16.48
N ILE A 316 -25.88 13.76 16.81
CA ILE A 316 -25.61 13.31 18.20
C ILE A 316 -25.51 14.53 19.13
N ARG A 317 -24.78 15.59 18.73
CA ARG A 317 -24.60 16.84 19.49
C ARG A 317 -25.90 17.62 19.72
N ASN A 318 -26.87 17.49 18.83
CA ASN A 318 -28.02 18.39 18.80
C ASN A 318 -29.40 17.70 18.79
N LYS A 319 -29.49 16.37 18.86
CA LYS A 319 -30.75 15.60 18.66
C LYS A 319 -31.91 16.07 19.53
N ALA A 320 -31.64 16.53 20.75
CA ALA A 320 -32.64 17.10 21.65
C ALA A 320 -33.37 18.35 21.10
N LYS A 321 -32.83 19.02 20.08
CA LYS A 321 -33.44 20.18 19.40
C LYS A 321 -34.42 19.80 18.28
N TYR A 322 -34.50 18.51 17.93
CA TYR A 322 -35.19 18.01 16.73
C TYR A 322 -36.28 16.99 17.08
N GLY A 323 -37.49 17.50 17.33
CA GLY A 323 -38.68 16.67 17.58
C GLY A 323 -38.54 15.84 18.85
N ASN A 324 -38.71 14.51 18.75
CA ASN A 324 -38.54 13.59 19.89
C ASN A 324 -37.09 13.13 20.09
N GLY A 325 -36.15 13.55 19.22
CA GLY A 325 -34.73 13.21 19.30
C GLY A 325 -34.34 11.83 18.79
N GLU A 326 -35.26 11.06 18.22
CA GLU A 326 -34.97 9.74 17.62
C GLU A 326 -34.53 9.88 16.16
N TRP A 327 -33.50 9.13 15.74
CA TRP A 327 -33.14 8.97 14.33
C TRP A 327 -34.06 7.94 13.65
N ASN A 328 -35.35 8.25 13.59
CA ASN A 328 -36.36 7.38 13.04
C ASN A 328 -37.40 8.21 12.28
N TYR A 329 -37.47 8.04 10.96
CA TYR A 329 -38.37 8.82 10.11
C TYR A 329 -39.86 8.54 10.37
N MET A 330 -40.20 7.37 10.91
CA MET A 330 -41.59 7.00 11.20
C MET A 330 -42.10 7.71 12.46
N THR A 331 -41.25 7.86 13.49
CA THR A 331 -41.63 8.42 14.78
C THR A 331 -41.22 9.89 14.94
N ASN A 332 -40.23 10.37 14.19
CA ASN A 332 -39.65 11.71 14.32
C ASN A 332 -39.55 12.50 12.99
N LYS A 333 -40.46 12.26 12.06
CA LYS A 333 -40.45 12.86 10.71
C LYS A 333 -40.14 14.36 10.69
N GLU A 334 -40.89 15.16 11.44
CA GLU A 334 -40.73 16.63 11.41
C GLU A 334 -39.40 17.11 12.02
N GLY A 335 -38.89 16.41 13.04
CA GLY A 335 -37.58 16.69 13.63
C GLY A 335 -36.47 16.47 12.61
N ILE A 336 -36.50 15.33 11.91
CA ILE A 336 -35.53 14.98 10.87
C ILE A 336 -35.63 15.92 9.66
N ARG A 337 -36.84 16.27 9.20
CA ARG A 337 -37.04 17.24 8.13
C ARG A 337 -36.44 18.61 8.46
N LYS A 338 -36.59 19.06 9.70
CA LYS A 338 -35.97 20.31 10.17
C LYS A 338 -34.45 20.22 10.13
N PHE A 339 -33.88 19.11 10.65
CA PHE A 339 -32.43 18.86 10.62
C PHE A 339 -31.87 18.87 9.19
N PHE A 340 -32.56 18.20 8.25
CA PHE A 340 -32.19 18.20 6.82
C PHE A 340 -32.29 19.59 6.18
N ARG A 341 -33.32 20.37 6.51
CA ARG A 341 -33.47 21.73 5.99
C ARG A 341 -32.29 22.62 6.38
N GLU A 342 -31.92 22.61 7.65
CA GLU A 342 -30.80 23.41 8.16
C GLU A 342 -29.48 23.06 7.46
N GLY A 343 -29.24 21.77 7.17
CA GLY A 343 -28.07 21.34 6.38
C GLY A 343 -28.01 21.96 4.99
N ILE A 344 -29.11 21.92 4.25
CA ILE A 344 -29.17 22.55 2.92
C ILE A 344 -29.08 24.09 3.02
N GLU A 345 -29.64 24.69 4.07
CA GLU A 345 -29.53 26.13 4.29
C GLU A 345 -28.08 26.59 4.50
N HIS A 346 -27.27 25.77 5.17
CA HIS A 346 -25.83 26.00 5.34
C HIS A 346 -25.04 25.72 4.05
N ALA A 347 -25.37 24.64 3.33
CA ALA A 347 -24.63 24.20 2.15
C ALA A 347 -24.97 24.95 0.86
N LYS A 348 -26.13 25.62 0.75
CA LYS A 348 -26.65 26.19 -0.51
C LYS A 348 -25.72 27.19 -1.23
N ASN A 349 -24.77 27.79 -0.51
CA ASN A 349 -23.83 28.77 -1.05
C ASN A 349 -22.49 28.15 -1.49
N TYR A 350 -22.28 26.85 -1.26
CA TYR A 350 -21.03 26.14 -1.51
C TYR A 350 -21.24 25.00 -2.52
N GLU A 351 -20.23 24.70 -3.31
CA GLU A 351 -20.28 23.56 -4.24
C GLU A 351 -20.28 22.23 -3.46
N SER A 352 -21.42 21.52 -3.51
CA SER A 352 -21.63 20.29 -2.73
C SER A 352 -22.30 19.20 -3.58
N LEU A 353 -21.99 17.94 -3.28
CA LEU A 353 -22.73 16.77 -3.76
C LEU A 353 -23.61 16.25 -2.61
N ILE A 354 -24.92 16.43 -2.71
CA ILE A 354 -25.83 16.15 -1.60
C ILE A 354 -26.11 14.65 -1.50
N THR A 355 -25.73 14.04 -0.38
CA THR A 355 -26.11 12.66 -0.06
C THR A 355 -27.60 12.58 0.23
N MET A 356 -28.29 11.69 -0.46
CA MET A 356 -29.73 11.46 -0.39
C MET A 356 -30.04 10.12 0.27
N GLY A 357 -31.31 9.89 0.60
CA GLY A 357 -31.75 8.71 1.33
C GLY A 357 -31.48 8.83 2.83
N MET A 358 -31.62 7.72 3.55
CA MET A 358 -31.38 7.64 4.98
C MET A 358 -31.08 6.18 5.32
N ARG A 359 -30.02 5.95 6.11
CA ARG A 359 -29.79 4.67 6.79
C ARG A 359 -30.04 4.86 8.29
N GLY A 360 -29.97 3.77 9.06
CA GLY A 360 -30.01 3.83 10.52
C GLY A 360 -28.87 4.66 11.08
N ASP A 361 -28.92 4.92 12.39
CA ASP A 361 -27.83 5.60 13.09
C ASP A 361 -26.60 4.66 13.14
N GLU A 362 -25.38 5.19 13.27
CA GLU A 362 -24.14 4.40 13.41
C GLU A 362 -23.87 3.38 12.30
N ASP A 363 -24.23 3.72 11.06
CA ASP A 363 -24.04 2.88 9.88
C ASP A 363 -24.89 1.58 9.84
N GLU A 364 -25.93 1.52 10.68
CA GLU A 364 -26.88 0.41 10.72
C GLU A 364 -28.00 0.53 9.65
N PRO A 365 -28.69 -0.57 9.31
CA PRO A 365 -29.93 -0.50 8.54
C PRO A 365 -31.02 0.34 9.23
N MET A 366 -31.94 0.93 8.45
CA MET A 366 -33.14 1.53 9.03
C MET A 366 -34.00 0.49 9.75
N VAL A 367 -34.77 0.93 10.75
CA VAL A 367 -35.78 0.09 11.42
C VAL A 367 -36.72 -0.51 10.36
N ASP A 368 -36.76 -1.84 10.30
CA ASP A 368 -37.55 -2.58 9.32
C ASP A 368 -39.05 -2.32 9.53
N ALA A 369 -39.74 -1.91 8.46
CA ALA A 369 -41.18 -1.71 8.43
C ALA A 369 -41.97 -3.02 8.19
N GLY A 370 -41.29 -4.17 8.15
CA GLY A 370 -41.87 -5.51 8.12
C GLY A 370 -42.14 -6.07 6.72
N SER A 371 -41.89 -5.29 5.66
CA SER A 371 -41.85 -5.78 4.27
C SER A 371 -41.00 -4.87 3.38
N ALA A 372 -40.48 -5.41 2.28
CA ALA A 372 -39.71 -4.65 1.29
C ALA A 372 -40.53 -3.47 0.73
N GLU A 373 -41.80 -3.68 0.39
CA GLU A 373 -42.67 -2.63 -0.14
C GLU A 373 -42.94 -1.52 0.88
N ALA A 374 -42.99 -1.85 2.17
CA ALA A 374 -43.13 -0.87 3.24
C ALA A 374 -41.85 -0.03 3.40
N ASN A 375 -40.69 -0.68 3.40
CA ASN A 375 -39.38 0.00 3.42
C ASN A 375 -39.20 0.91 2.19
N PHE A 376 -39.61 0.46 1.01
CA PHE A 376 -39.54 1.26 -0.21
C PHE A 376 -40.41 2.51 -0.13
N ARG A 377 -41.66 2.39 0.33
CA ARG A 377 -42.53 3.56 0.52
C ARG A 377 -41.94 4.58 1.49
N ILE A 378 -41.26 4.13 2.54
CA ILE A 378 -40.59 5.03 3.49
C ILE A 378 -39.41 5.73 2.83
N LEU A 379 -38.52 4.99 2.16
CA LEU A 379 -37.36 5.55 1.46
C LEU A 379 -37.76 6.51 0.33
N GLU A 380 -38.74 6.16 -0.48
CA GLU A 380 -39.31 7.03 -1.52
C GLU A 380 -39.91 8.31 -0.90
N GLY A 381 -40.59 8.17 0.25
CA GLY A 381 -41.12 9.30 1.01
C GLY A 381 -40.01 10.22 1.54
N ILE A 382 -38.94 9.66 2.09
CA ILE A 382 -37.76 10.39 2.56
C ILE A 382 -37.12 11.16 1.40
N MET A 383 -36.84 10.50 0.28
CA MET A 383 -36.23 11.13 -0.89
C MET A 383 -37.11 12.25 -1.47
N SER A 384 -38.43 12.04 -1.53
CA SER A 384 -39.39 13.06 -1.96
C SER A 384 -39.32 14.30 -1.06
N ASP A 385 -39.30 14.09 0.25
CA ASP A 385 -39.24 15.14 1.25
C ASP A 385 -37.89 15.91 1.21
N GLN A 386 -36.78 15.19 1.06
CA GLN A 386 -35.44 15.76 0.86
C GLN A 386 -35.39 16.64 -0.40
N ARG A 387 -35.91 16.15 -1.54
CA ARG A 387 -35.95 16.91 -2.79
C ARG A 387 -36.83 18.15 -2.69
N GLN A 388 -37.95 18.06 -1.95
CA GLN A 388 -38.78 19.23 -1.68
C GLN A 388 -38.05 20.27 -0.84
N ILE A 389 -37.29 19.85 0.19
CA ILE A 389 -36.44 20.74 0.98
C ILE A 389 -35.39 21.43 0.09
N ILE A 390 -34.67 20.67 -0.76
CA ILE A 390 -33.70 21.23 -1.70
C ILE A 390 -34.35 22.31 -2.57
N LYS A 391 -35.51 22.01 -3.15
CA LYS A 391 -36.23 22.95 -4.02
C LYS A 391 -36.62 24.24 -3.29
N GLU A 392 -37.14 24.12 -2.08
CA GLU A 392 -37.57 25.27 -1.28
C GLU A 392 -36.40 26.14 -0.84
N VAL A 393 -35.31 25.52 -0.36
CA VAL A 393 -34.16 26.25 0.19
C VAL A 393 -33.31 26.89 -0.92
N THR A 394 -33.08 26.18 -2.02
CA THR A 394 -32.26 26.68 -3.13
C THR A 394 -33.02 27.58 -4.10
N GLY A 395 -34.36 27.54 -4.08
CA GLY A 395 -35.22 28.25 -5.04
C GLY A 395 -35.13 27.72 -6.48
N ARG A 396 -34.49 26.57 -6.69
CA ARG A 396 -34.27 25.93 -8.00
C ARG A 396 -34.90 24.53 -8.03
N PRO A 397 -35.18 23.95 -9.21
CA PRO A 397 -35.53 22.55 -9.30
C PRO A 397 -34.48 21.67 -8.60
N ALA A 398 -34.91 20.66 -7.85
CA ALA A 398 -33.99 19.75 -7.16
C ALA A 398 -32.96 19.13 -8.12
N SER A 399 -33.37 18.85 -9.35
CA SER A 399 -32.52 18.31 -10.42
C SER A 399 -31.34 19.20 -10.85
N GLU A 400 -31.32 20.47 -10.43
CA GLU A 400 -30.16 21.36 -10.64
C GLU A 400 -29.16 21.34 -9.47
N THR A 401 -29.47 20.64 -8.38
CA THR A 401 -28.57 20.40 -7.25
C THR A 401 -27.99 18.99 -7.37
N PRO A 402 -26.66 18.82 -7.47
CA PRO A 402 -26.04 17.50 -7.55
C PRO A 402 -26.43 16.64 -6.36
N GLN A 403 -26.91 15.43 -6.65
CA GLN A 403 -27.39 14.47 -5.65
C GLN A 403 -26.75 13.11 -5.89
N VAL A 404 -26.46 12.39 -4.81
CA VAL A 404 -25.94 11.03 -4.84
C VAL A 404 -26.68 10.17 -3.84
N TRP A 405 -26.94 8.92 -4.22
CA TRP A 405 -27.38 7.89 -3.29
C TRP A 405 -26.51 6.67 -3.41
N THR A 406 -26.01 6.23 -2.26
CA THR A 406 -25.03 5.15 -2.16
C THR A 406 -25.72 3.84 -1.87
N LEU A 407 -25.49 2.86 -2.74
CA LEU A 407 -26.02 1.50 -2.62
C LEU A 407 -25.09 0.65 -1.75
N TYR A 408 -24.90 1.07 -0.51
CA TYR A 408 -24.01 0.40 0.44
C TYR A 408 -24.74 -0.70 1.22
N SER A 409 -24.06 -1.82 1.47
CA SER A 409 -24.59 -2.95 2.25
C SER A 409 -25.98 -3.43 1.75
N GLU A 410 -27.03 -3.34 2.58
CA GLU A 410 -28.40 -3.81 2.32
C GLU A 410 -29.15 -2.97 1.29
N VAL A 411 -28.73 -1.72 1.07
CA VAL A 411 -29.37 -0.80 0.13
C VAL A 411 -29.27 -1.30 -1.31
N LEU A 412 -28.20 -2.06 -1.62
CA LEU A 412 -28.05 -2.73 -2.90
C LEU A 412 -29.18 -3.75 -3.16
N GLU A 413 -29.62 -4.47 -2.13
CA GLU A 413 -30.72 -5.44 -2.27
C GLU A 413 -32.05 -4.73 -2.53
N TYR A 414 -32.28 -3.57 -1.92
CA TYR A 414 -33.47 -2.75 -2.18
C TYR A 414 -33.52 -2.27 -3.62
N PHE A 415 -32.37 -1.86 -4.16
CA PHE A 415 -32.24 -1.48 -5.57
C PHE A 415 -32.54 -2.67 -6.50
N ASP A 416 -31.99 -3.85 -6.21
CA ASP A 416 -32.23 -5.07 -7.00
C ASP A 416 -33.69 -5.55 -6.96
N GLN A 417 -34.39 -5.29 -5.86
CA GLN A 417 -35.82 -5.57 -5.70
C GLN A 417 -36.73 -4.54 -6.40
N GLY A 418 -36.16 -3.49 -7.02
CA GLY A 418 -36.88 -2.56 -7.88
C GLY A 418 -37.15 -1.17 -7.28
N LEU A 419 -36.50 -0.80 -6.17
CA LEU A 419 -36.57 0.57 -5.65
C LEU A 419 -36.01 1.56 -6.69
N LYS A 420 -36.82 2.56 -7.05
CA LYS A 420 -36.49 3.49 -8.12
C LYS A 420 -35.62 4.64 -7.63
N VAL A 421 -34.63 4.97 -8.43
CA VAL A 421 -33.78 6.15 -8.26
C VAL A 421 -34.29 7.25 -9.20
N PRO A 422 -34.46 8.51 -8.75
CA PRO A 422 -34.79 9.62 -9.65
C PRO A 422 -33.71 9.82 -10.71
N ASP A 423 -34.13 10.04 -11.96
CA ASP A 423 -33.24 10.07 -13.13
C ASP A 423 -32.01 10.98 -12.99
N ASP A 424 -32.12 12.13 -12.30
CA ASP A 424 -31.02 13.09 -12.11
C ASP A 424 -30.05 12.73 -10.97
N MET A 425 -30.39 11.76 -10.13
CA MET A 425 -29.58 11.36 -8.98
C MET A 425 -28.49 10.37 -9.40
N MET A 426 -27.26 10.61 -8.94
CA MET A 426 -26.16 9.70 -9.15
C MET A 426 -26.33 8.45 -8.28
N ILE A 427 -26.02 7.28 -8.85
CA ILE A 427 -25.96 6.01 -8.12
C ILE A 427 -24.51 5.76 -7.73
N LEU A 428 -24.18 5.76 -6.44
CA LEU A 428 -22.84 5.41 -5.97
C LEU A 428 -22.80 3.92 -5.61
N LEU A 429 -22.06 3.16 -6.41
CA LEU A 429 -21.75 1.75 -6.17
C LEU A 429 -20.58 1.64 -5.21
N CYS A 430 -20.39 0.46 -4.60
CA CYS A 430 -19.35 0.23 -3.61
C CYS A 430 -18.59 -1.06 -3.92
N ASP A 431 -17.34 -1.12 -3.49
CA ASP A 431 -16.63 -2.38 -3.28
C ASP A 431 -17.19 -3.14 -2.05
N ASP A 432 -16.53 -4.22 -1.68
CA ASP A 432 -16.84 -5.06 -0.54
C ASP A 432 -16.09 -4.65 0.74
N ASN A 433 -15.53 -3.44 0.74
CA ASN A 433 -14.64 -2.89 1.76
C ASN A 433 -13.20 -3.44 1.75
N TRP A 434 -12.89 -4.36 0.84
CA TRP A 434 -11.56 -4.98 0.70
C TRP A 434 -10.95 -4.77 -0.69
N GLY A 435 -11.56 -3.90 -1.50
CA GLY A 435 -11.10 -3.57 -2.85
C GLY A 435 -11.78 -4.36 -3.97
N ASP A 436 -12.71 -5.28 -3.68
CA ASP A 436 -13.42 -6.04 -4.70
C ASP A 436 -14.78 -5.40 -5.04
N VAL A 437 -14.96 -4.98 -6.29
CA VAL A 437 -16.18 -4.30 -6.76
C VAL A 437 -17.39 -5.24 -6.72
N ARG A 438 -18.41 -4.90 -5.93
CA ARG A 438 -19.59 -5.77 -5.72
C ARG A 438 -20.56 -5.80 -6.89
N ARG A 439 -20.76 -4.65 -7.55
CA ARG A 439 -21.76 -4.49 -8.61
C ARG A 439 -21.36 -3.40 -9.58
N LEU A 440 -21.70 -3.62 -10.85
CA LEU A 440 -21.56 -2.67 -11.94
C LEU A 440 -22.86 -2.62 -12.75
N PRO A 441 -23.13 -1.51 -13.47
CA PRO A 441 -24.25 -1.45 -14.40
C PRO A 441 -24.08 -2.47 -15.54
N GLU A 442 -25.15 -2.77 -16.27
CA GLU A 442 -25.04 -3.68 -17.42
C GLU A 442 -24.09 -3.12 -18.50
N LEU A 443 -23.14 -3.95 -18.93
CA LEU A 443 -22.23 -3.60 -20.02
C LEU A 443 -23.04 -3.39 -21.31
N ASN A 444 -22.92 -2.21 -21.92
CA ASN A 444 -23.71 -1.76 -23.09
C ASN A 444 -25.23 -1.62 -22.84
N GLY A 445 -25.69 -1.69 -21.59
CA GLY A 445 -27.09 -1.46 -21.22
C GLY A 445 -27.47 0.02 -21.24
N LYS A 446 -28.76 0.31 -21.00
CA LYS A 446 -29.22 1.70 -20.82
C LYS A 446 -28.69 2.23 -19.48
N LYS A 447 -27.77 3.19 -19.54
CA LYS A 447 -27.22 3.86 -18.35
C LYS A 447 -28.29 4.73 -17.66
N HIS A 448 -28.28 4.74 -16.33
CA HIS A 448 -29.06 5.69 -15.54
C HIS A 448 -28.65 7.14 -15.90
N PRO A 449 -29.58 8.10 -16.09
CA PRO A 449 -29.23 9.44 -16.58
C PRO A 449 -28.30 10.22 -15.64
N GLY A 450 -28.43 10.04 -14.32
CA GLY A 450 -27.52 10.60 -13.31
C GLY A 450 -26.13 9.97 -13.29
N GLY A 451 -25.96 8.85 -13.99
CA GLY A 451 -24.72 8.07 -14.05
C GLY A 451 -24.35 7.37 -12.75
N TYR A 452 -23.13 6.83 -12.71
CA TYR A 452 -22.67 5.96 -11.64
C TYR A 452 -21.33 6.43 -11.07
N GLY A 453 -21.14 6.23 -9.77
CA GLY A 453 -19.86 6.36 -9.08
C GLY A 453 -19.41 5.05 -8.42
N MET A 454 -18.19 5.04 -7.89
CA MET A 454 -17.58 3.97 -7.10
C MET A 454 -17.00 4.51 -5.78
N TYR A 455 -17.37 3.88 -4.68
CA TYR A 455 -16.75 4.00 -3.37
C TYR A 455 -15.84 2.79 -3.13
N TYR A 456 -14.55 3.04 -2.89
CA TYR A 456 -13.49 2.02 -2.85
C TYR A 456 -12.67 2.13 -1.55
N HIS A 457 -12.05 1.06 -1.10
CA HIS A 457 -11.32 1.01 0.18
C HIS A 457 -9.84 0.61 0.03
N VAL A 458 -8.97 1.29 0.77
CA VAL A 458 -7.57 0.85 1.07
C VAL A 458 -7.31 0.73 2.58
N GLY A 459 -8.35 0.97 3.39
CA GLY A 459 -8.40 0.79 4.83
C GLY A 459 -9.87 0.62 5.24
N TYR A 460 -10.13 -0.12 6.30
CA TYR A 460 -11.50 -0.44 6.70
C TYR A 460 -11.62 -0.82 8.19
N TYR A 461 -12.61 -0.26 8.87
CA TYR A 461 -13.05 -0.71 10.18
C TYR A 461 -14.32 -1.56 10.12
N GLY A 462 -14.16 -2.87 10.03
CA GLY A 462 -15.28 -3.80 10.08
C GLY A 462 -14.88 -5.27 9.96
N ALA A 463 -15.82 -6.11 9.52
CA ALA A 463 -15.63 -7.56 9.40
C ALA A 463 -14.85 -7.99 8.13
N PRO A 464 -14.16 -9.15 8.13
CA PRO A 464 -13.99 -10.09 9.25
C PRO A 464 -13.03 -9.57 10.33
N ARG A 465 -12.20 -8.58 10.00
CA ARG A 465 -11.31 -7.87 10.93
C ARG A 465 -10.94 -6.50 10.38
N ALA A 466 -10.85 -5.50 11.24
CA ALA A 466 -10.42 -4.17 10.83
C ALA A 466 -8.98 -4.19 10.30
N CYS A 467 -8.74 -3.40 9.25
CA CYS A 467 -7.45 -3.17 8.63
C CYS A 467 -7.20 -1.65 8.62
N LYS A 468 -6.46 -1.16 9.63
CA LYS A 468 -6.30 0.28 9.89
C LYS A 468 -4.84 0.74 9.95
N TRP A 469 -3.88 -0.17 10.10
CA TRP A 469 -2.52 0.23 10.47
C TRP A 469 -1.63 0.62 9.29
N LEU A 470 -1.44 -0.26 8.30
CA LEU A 470 -0.53 -0.07 7.18
C LEU A 470 -1.23 -0.33 5.84
N ASN A 471 -0.65 0.18 4.76
CA ASN A 471 -1.12 -0.16 3.41
C ASN A 471 -1.00 -1.66 3.13
N THR A 472 -2.13 -2.31 2.86
CA THR A 472 -2.20 -3.73 2.45
C THR A 472 -2.62 -3.88 0.97
N SER A 473 -2.82 -2.78 0.25
CA SER A 473 -3.24 -2.78 -1.14
C SER A 473 -2.04 -2.76 -2.10
N ASN A 474 -2.15 -3.55 -3.16
CA ASN A 474 -1.25 -3.49 -4.31
C ASN A 474 -1.96 -2.82 -5.50
N ILE A 475 -1.21 -2.05 -6.29
CA ILE A 475 -1.77 -1.28 -7.40
C ILE A 475 -2.27 -2.18 -8.55
N GLN A 476 -1.83 -3.43 -8.63
CA GLN A 476 -2.26 -4.37 -9.67
C GLN A 476 -3.72 -4.76 -9.47
N HIS A 477 -4.12 -5.08 -8.24
CA HIS A 477 -5.50 -5.37 -7.90
C HIS A 477 -6.38 -4.12 -8.06
N MET A 478 -5.93 -2.97 -7.54
CA MET A 478 -6.64 -1.70 -7.71
C MET A 478 -6.82 -1.35 -9.20
N TRP A 479 -5.80 -1.53 -10.03
CA TRP A 479 -5.90 -1.31 -11.48
C TRP A 479 -6.94 -2.21 -12.12
N GLU A 480 -6.91 -3.50 -11.81
CA GLU A 480 -7.81 -4.49 -12.41
C GLU A 480 -9.28 -4.16 -12.08
N GLN A 481 -9.57 -3.84 -10.82
CA GLN A 481 -10.90 -3.48 -10.34
C GLN A 481 -11.39 -2.11 -10.87
N LEU A 482 -10.53 -1.09 -10.91
CA LEU A 482 -10.90 0.24 -11.40
C LEU A 482 -10.98 0.31 -12.93
N GLN A 483 -10.16 -0.44 -13.65
CA GLN A 483 -10.28 -0.60 -15.10
C GLN A 483 -11.63 -1.26 -15.45
N LEU A 484 -11.99 -2.34 -14.76
CA LEU A 484 -13.30 -2.98 -14.87
C LEU A 484 -14.43 -1.98 -14.59
N THR A 485 -14.31 -1.19 -13.52
CA THR A 485 -15.28 -0.15 -13.13
C THR A 485 -15.48 0.89 -14.24
N TYR A 486 -14.37 1.38 -14.81
CA TYR A 486 -14.42 2.36 -15.89
C TYR A 486 -15.02 1.80 -17.18
N ASP A 487 -14.66 0.58 -17.58
CA ASP A 487 -15.17 -0.06 -18.80
C ASP A 487 -16.69 -0.25 -18.76
N TYR A 488 -17.24 -0.42 -17.56
CA TYR A 488 -18.69 -0.53 -17.32
C TYR A 488 -19.37 0.85 -17.23
N GLY A 489 -18.62 1.94 -17.39
CA GLY A 489 -19.15 3.29 -17.50
C GLY A 489 -19.48 3.95 -16.17
N VAL A 490 -18.79 3.54 -15.10
CA VAL A 490 -18.85 4.19 -13.79
C VAL A 490 -17.80 5.30 -13.75
N ASP A 491 -18.22 6.51 -14.16
CA ASP A 491 -17.32 7.62 -14.48
C ASP A 491 -17.73 8.96 -13.82
N LYS A 492 -18.72 8.97 -12.92
CA LYS A 492 -19.22 10.22 -12.31
C LYS A 492 -18.50 10.59 -11.02
N LEU A 493 -18.33 9.65 -10.10
CA LEU A 493 -17.64 9.88 -8.82
C LEU A 493 -16.78 8.67 -8.48
N TRP A 494 -15.48 8.86 -8.28
CA TRP A 494 -14.62 7.87 -7.64
C TRP A 494 -14.13 8.46 -6.31
N ILE A 495 -14.42 7.77 -5.21
CA ILE A 495 -13.99 8.16 -3.87
C ILE A 495 -13.32 7.00 -3.15
N LEU A 496 -12.17 7.26 -2.55
CA LEU A 496 -11.35 6.28 -1.85
C LEU A 496 -11.39 6.51 -0.33
N ASN A 497 -11.79 5.52 0.46
CA ASN A 497 -11.52 5.51 1.90
C ASN A 497 -10.02 5.31 2.11
N VAL A 498 -9.36 6.35 2.65
CA VAL A 498 -7.91 6.38 2.89
C VAL A 498 -7.55 6.25 4.37
N GLY A 499 -8.52 5.94 5.24
CA GLY A 499 -8.32 5.93 6.68
C GLY A 499 -7.74 7.27 7.17
N ASP A 500 -6.62 7.18 7.85
CA ASP A 500 -5.82 8.29 8.38
C ASP A 500 -5.02 9.10 7.33
N LEU A 501 -5.22 8.85 6.02
CA LEU A 501 -4.42 9.34 4.89
C LEU A 501 -3.02 8.71 4.80
N LYS A 502 -2.27 8.67 5.90
CA LYS A 502 -0.96 8.00 5.99
C LYS A 502 -1.16 6.61 6.64
N PRO A 503 -0.49 5.55 6.19
CA PRO A 503 0.56 5.49 5.16
C PRO A 503 0.06 4.90 3.82
N VAL A 504 -1.02 5.46 3.24
CA VAL A 504 -1.59 5.00 1.95
C VAL A 504 -1.32 5.97 0.80
N GLU A 505 -0.21 6.71 0.86
CA GLU A 505 0.16 7.73 -0.14
C GLU A 505 0.28 7.14 -1.54
N TYR A 506 0.94 5.98 -1.66
CA TYR A 506 1.17 5.31 -2.94
C TYR A 506 -0.10 4.82 -3.64
N PRO A 507 -0.99 4.02 -3.00
CA PRO A 507 -2.25 3.63 -3.65
C PRO A 507 -3.20 4.82 -3.85
N MET A 508 -3.19 5.84 -2.98
CA MET A 508 -3.98 7.06 -3.18
C MET A 508 -3.51 7.86 -4.41
N ASP A 509 -2.20 8.03 -4.58
CA ASP A 509 -1.63 8.69 -5.77
C ASP A 509 -2.06 7.95 -7.04
N PHE A 510 -1.99 6.61 -7.02
CA PHE A 510 -2.38 5.78 -8.16
C PHE A 510 -3.86 5.91 -8.46
N PHE A 511 -4.72 5.85 -7.44
CA PHE A 511 -6.17 6.02 -7.55
C PHE A 511 -6.53 7.35 -8.22
N MET A 512 -5.92 8.46 -7.77
CA MET A 512 -6.17 9.79 -8.33
C MET A 512 -5.71 9.92 -9.78
N ASN A 513 -4.55 9.35 -10.12
CA ASN A 513 -4.06 9.34 -11.50
C ASN A 513 -4.93 8.48 -12.42
N MET A 514 -5.39 7.31 -11.94
CA MET A 514 -6.36 6.51 -12.67
C MET A 514 -7.67 7.28 -12.84
N ALA A 515 -8.24 7.88 -11.81
CA ALA A 515 -9.48 8.64 -11.91
C ALA A 515 -9.39 9.82 -12.89
N TRP A 516 -8.21 10.44 -13.00
CA TRP A 516 -7.95 11.46 -14.02
C TRP A 516 -8.01 10.88 -15.44
N ASN A 517 -7.32 9.76 -15.69
CA ASN A 517 -7.33 9.10 -17.00
C ASN A 517 -7.06 7.58 -16.91
N PRO A 518 -8.09 6.73 -16.78
CA PRO A 518 -7.90 5.28 -16.66
C PRO A 518 -7.25 4.67 -17.90
N GLU A 519 -7.53 5.23 -19.09
CA GLU A 519 -6.99 4.80 -20.38
C GLU A 519 -5.47 5.00 -20.51
N ALA A 520 -4.83 5.70 -19.57
CA ALA A 520 -3.37 5.81 -19.50
C ALA A 520 -2.69 4.55 -18.92
N PHE A 521 -3.45 3.64 -18.31
CA PHE A 521 -2.93 2.49 -17.58
C PHE A 521 -3.31 1.17 -18.25
N ASN A 522 -2.38 0.22 -18.26
CA ASN A 522 -2.59 -1.13 -18.76
C ASN A 522 -1.62 -2.11 -18.09
N GLU A 523 -1.76 -3.40 -18.37
CA GLU A 523 -0.99 -4.47 -17.73
C GLU A 523 0.54 -4.33 -17.93
N LYS A 524 0.98 -3.57 -18.93
CA LYS A 524 2.39 -3.40 -19.27
C LYS A 524 3.07 -2.21 -18.60
N ASN A 525 2.32 -1.28 -17.99
CA ASN A 525 2.90 -0.01 -17.51
C ASN A 525 2.76 0.24 -16.00
N LEU A 526 2.18 -0.69 -15.23
CA LEU A 526 2.07 -0.57 -13.77
C LEU A 526 3.43 -0.53 -13.05
N GLU A 527 4.40 -1.30 -13.55
CA GLU A 527 5.78 -1.25 -13.02
C GLU A 527 6.43 0.12 -13.30
N GLU A 528 6.23 0.66 -14.50
CA GLU A 528 6.74 1.99 -14.85
C GLU A 528 6.06 3.10 -14.03
N TYR A 529 4.77 2.97 -13.70
CA TYR A 529 4.10 3.89 -12.78
C TYR A 529 4.81 3.86 -11.40
N SER A 530 5.06 2.67 -10.87
CA SER A 530 5.76 2.48 -9.59
C SER A 530 7.15 3.12 -9.60
N ARG A 531 7.90 2.93 -10.69
CA ARG A 531 9.20 3.56 -10.91
C ARG A 531 9.09 5.07 -10.94
N LYS A 532 8.13 5.64 -11.68
CA LYS A 532 7.91 7.10 -11.77
C LYS A 532 7.52 7.71 -10.44
N PHE A 533 6.64 7.05 -9.67
CA PHE A 533 6.28 7.46 -8.32
C PHE A 533 7.53 7.55 -7.43
N CYS A 534 8.36 6.50 -7.40
CA CYS A 534 9.60 6.51 -6.63
C CYS A 534 10.64 7.51 -7.17
N ALA A 535 10.72 7.73 -8.48
CA ALA A 535 11.62 8.72 -9.07
C ALA A 535 11.26 10.15 -8.65
N GLN A 536 9.96 10.46 -8.55
CA GLN A 536 9.49 11.75 -8.07
C GLN A 536 9.85 11.99 -6.59
N GLN A 537 9.83 10.94 -5.77
CA GLN A 537 10.09 11.09 -4.33
C GLN A 537 11.58 11.01 -3.95
N PHE A 538 12.35 10.14 -4.63
CA PHE A 538 13.73 9.78 -4.25
C PHE A 538 14.77 10.12 -5.32
N GLY A 539 14.34 10.58 -6.50
CA GLY A 539 15.19 10.83 -7.65
C GLY A 539 15.46 9.58 -8.52
N GLU A 540 15.78 9.81 -9.79
CA GLU A 540 15.95 8.76 -10.81
C GLU A 540 16.94 7.66 -10.42
N SER A 541 18.06 8.02 -9.77
CA SER A 541 19.10 7.04 -9.38
C SER A 541 18.64 6.00 -8.34
N GLN A 542 17.58 6.31 -7.59
CA GLN A 542 17.06 5.46 -6.50
C GLN A 542 15.75 4.77 -6.88
N ALA A 543 15.13 5.19 -7.98
CA ALA A 543 13.76 4.84 -8.37
C ALA A 543 13.54 3.33 -8.54
N ASN A 544 14.44 2.64 -9.26
CA ASN A 544 14.26 1.22 -9.59
C ASN A 544 14.26 0.32 -8.35
N GLU A 545 15.23 0.51 -7.44
CA GLU A 545 15.30 -0.32 -6.23
C GLU A 545 14.18 0.03 -5.26
N ALA A 546 13.85 1.32 -5.09
CA ALA A 546 12.76 1.75 -4.23
C ALA A 546 11.41 1.20 -4.72
N ALA A 547 11.14 1.28 -6.04
CA ALA A 547 9.93 0.72 -6.64
C ALA A 547 9.84 -0.80 -6.47
N ARG A 548 10.97 -1.51 -6.65
CA ARG A 548 11.03 -2.96 -6.42
C ARG A 548 10.72 -3.30 -4.97
N ILE A 549 11.25 -2.54 -4.00
CA ILE A 549 10.99 -2.78 -2.58
C ILE A 549 9.52 -2.48 -2.25
N LEU A 550 9.02 -1.30 -2.63
CA LEU A 550 7.65 -0.85 -2.39
C LEU A 550 6.62 -1.83 -2.96
N THR A 551 6.77 -2.23 -4.23
CA THR A 551 5.84 -3.17 -4.87
C THR A 551 5.92 -4.58 -4.29
N THR A 552 7.12 -5.03 -3.87
CA THR A 552 7.27 -6.32 -3.16
C THR A 552 6.59 -6.27 -1.80
N TYR A 553 6.75 -5.18 -1.05
CA TYR A 553 6.05 -4.93 0.21
C TYR A 553 4.54 -4.98 0.00
N CYS A 554 3.98 -4.22 -0.95
CA CYS A 554 2.54 -4.21 -1.21
C CYS A 554 2.02 -5.62 -1.55
N LYS A 555 2.77 -6.38 -2.36
CA LYS A 555 2.42 -7.77 -2.68
C LYS A 555 2.42 -8.68 -1.45
N TYR A 556 3.38 -8.48 -0.55
CA TYR A 556 3.47 -9.29 0.66
C TYR A 556 2.40 -8.91 1.69
N GLY A 557 2.20 -7.61 1.92
CA GLY A 557 1.17 -7.05 2.80
C GLY A 557 -0.26 -7.36 2.33
N SER A 558 -0.48 -7.59 1.03
CA SER A 558 -1.78 -8.03 0.52
C SER A 558 -2.07 -9.52 0.72
N ARG A 559 -1.11 -10.32 1.22
CA ARG A 559 -1.36 -11.75 1.49
C ARG A 559 -2.25 -11.93 2.73
N VAL A 560 -2.00 -11.13 3.75
CA VAL A 560 -2.71 -11.11 5.04
C VAL A 560 -2.40 -9.78 5.72
N THR A 561 -3.40 -9.12 6.29
CA THR A 561 -3.17 -7.86 7.01
C THR A 561 -2.45 -8.12 8.33
N ALA A 562 -1.82 -7.08 8.89
CA ALA A 562 -1.14 -7.18 10.18
C ALA A 562 -2.08 -7.65 11.30
N GLU A 563 -3.31 -7.12 11.30
CA GLU A 563 -4.34 -7.42 12.28
C GLU A 563 -4.84 -8.86 12.16
N MET A 564 -4.88 -9.41 10.94
CA MET A 564 -5.35 -10.78 10.66
C MET A 564 -4.28 -11.85 10.92
N MET A 565 -3.00 -11.50 10.84
CA MET A 565 -1.89 -12.44 11.01
C MET A 565 -1.82 -13.02 12.43
N ASP A 566 -1.59 -14.34 12.51
CA ASP A 566 -1.30 -15.07 13.73
C ASP A 566 -0.27 -16.21 13.50
N ASP A 567 0.03 -16.97 14.55
CA ASP A 567 0.97 -18.10 14.55
C ASP A 567 0.51 -19.31 13.73
N ARG A 568 -0.71 -19.29 13.18
CA ARG A 568 -1.32 -20.38 12.39
C ARG A 568 -1.62 -19.97 10.96
N THR A 569 -1.31 -18.73 10.59
CA THR A 569 -1.59 -18.17 9.27
C THR A 569 -0.83 -18.91 8.17
N TYR A 570 0.43 -19.26 8.42
CA TYR A 570 1.28 -20.01 7.51
C TYR A 570 1.64 -21.37 8.09
N ASN A 571 1.84 -22.37 7.23
CA ASN A 571 2.19 -23.71 7.67
C ASN A 571 3.66 -23.77 8.13
N LEU A 572 3.87 -24.15 9.39
CA LEU A 572 5.20 -24.28 9.98
C LEU A 572 5.93 -25.55 9.49
N GLU A 573 5.22 -26.67 9.37
CA GLU A 573 5.76 -27.98 9.04
C GLU A 573 6.29 -28.06 7.60
N SER A 574 5.60 -27.44 6.65
CA SER A 574 6.02 -27.39 5.25
C SER A 574 7.21 -26.45 4.99
N GLY A 575 7.59 -25.65 6.00
CA GLY A 575 8.58 -24.58 5.86
C GLY A 575 8.05 -23.30 5.20
N GLU A 576 6.75 -23.22 4.88
CA GLU A 576 6.11 -22.02 4.31
C GLU A 576 6.32 -20.81 5.22
N PHE A 577 6.07 -20.93 6.52
CA PHE A 577 6.21 -19.81 7.45
C PHE A 577 7.67 -19.29 7.49
N LYS A 578 8.65 -20.22 7.52
CA LYS A 578 10.06 -19.85 7.45
C LYS A 578 10.37 -19.10 6.15
N MET A 579 9.87 -19.58 5.01
CA MET A 579 10.09 -18.97 3.71
C MET A 579 9.56 -17.54 3.66
N VAL A 580 8.30 -17.30 4.02
CA VAL A 580 7.71 -15.96 3.95
C VAL A 580 8.35 -14.98 4.94
N LYS A 581 8.74 -15.47 6.13
CA LYS A 581 9.48 -14.68 7.11
C LYS A 581 10.86 -14.30 6.60
N ASP A 582 11.62 -15.25 6.05
CA ASP A 582 12.96 -15.00 5.53
C ASP A 582 12.92 -14.08 4.29
N GLU A 583 11.88 -14.18 3.45
CA GLU A 583 11.63 -13.25 2.33
C GLU A 583 11.43 -11.81 2.82
N PHE A 584 10.64 -11.60 3.88
CA PHE A 584 10.42 -10.29 4.47
C PHE A 584 11.68 -9.71 5.12
N LEU A 585 12.43 -10.50 5.87
CA LEU A 585 13.72 -10.06 6.46
C LEU A 585 14.75 -9.73 5.37
N ALA A 586 14.75 -10.46 4.24
CA ALA A 586 15.58 -10.13 3.08
C ALA A 586 15.14 -8.81 2.42
N LEU A 587 13.84 -8.53 2.37
CA LEU A 587 13.29 -7.26 1.91
C LEU A 587 13.70 -6.10 2.83
N GLU A 588 13.60 -6.28 4.14
CA GLU A 588 14.09 -5.32 5.15
C GLU A 588 15.58 -5.03 4.94
N ALA A 589 16.42 -6.06 4.79
CA ALA A 589 17.85 -5.86 4.58
C ALA A 589 18.14 -5.04 3.31
N ARG A 590 17.34 -5.21 2.25
CA ARG A 590 17.44 -4.40 1.02
C ARG A 590 16.98 -2.97 1.26
N ALA A 591 15.85 -2.77 1.93
CA ALA A 591 15.33 -1.46 2.27
C ALA A 591 16.33 -0.66 3.12
N LEU A 592 16.94 -1.30 4.12
CA LEU A 592 17.95 -0.69 4.98
C LEU A 592 19.23 -0.34 4.20
N ARG A 593 19.71 -1.24 3.31
CA ARG A 593 20.87 -0.95 2.44
C ARG A 593 20.65 0.28 1.55
N GLN A 594 19.44 0.43 1.01
CA GLN A 594 19.12 1.63 0.25
C GLN A 594 19.05 2.86 1.17
N PHE A 595 18.35 2.78 2.31
CA PHE A 595 18.24 3.87 3.28
C PHE A 595 19.60 4.46 3.71
N ILE A 596 20.56 3.59 4.05
CA ILE A 596 21.90 4.06 4.48
C ILE A 596 22.70 4.73 3.36
N SER A 597 22.35 4.46 2.10
CA SER A 597 22.99 5.05 0.92
C SER A 597 22.37 6.38 0.48
N LEU A 598 21.16 6.69 0.98
CA LEU A 598 20.44 7.90 0.58
C LEU A 598 21.09 9.17 1.15
N PRO A 599 21.11 10.27 0.38
CA PRO A 599 21.34 11.60 0.92
C PRO A 599 20.37 11.88 2.09
N ASN A 600 20.86 12.56 3.13
CA ASN A 600 20.06 12.81 4.34
C ASN A 600 18.70 13.48 4.05
N ILE A 601 18.62 14.32 3.00
CA ILE A 601 17.37 14.99 2.61
C ILE A 601 16.24 14.01 2.26
N TYR A 602 16.55 12.79 1.79
CA TYR A 602 15.53 11.80 1.41
C TYR A 602 15.21 10.80 2.52
N LYS A 603 15.85 10.92 3.69
CA LYS A 603 15.72 9.89 4.74
C LYS A 603 14.35 9.88 5.40
N ASP A 604 13.72 11.03 5.61
CA ASP A 604 12.37 11.11 6.20
C ASP A 604 11.34 10.48 5.26
N VAL A 605 11.21 11.01 4.04
CA VAL A 605 10.31 10.45 3.01
C VAL A 605 10.53 8.95 2.76
N TYR A 606 11.79 8.48 2.74
CA TYR A 606 12.08 7.07 2.52
C TYR A 606 11.70 6.22 3.74
N LYS A 607 11.87 6.74 4.96
CA LYS A 607 11.38 6.06 6.16
C LYS A 607 9.87 5.90 6.10
N GLU A 608 9.16 6.97 5.77
CA GLU A 608 7.69 6.97 5.72
C GLU A 608 7.13 6.02 4.67
N LEU A 609 7.59 6.12 3.43
CA LEU A 609 7.00 5.41 2.29
C LEU A 609 7.53 3.99 2.09
N VAL A 610 8.74 3.68 2.58
CA VAL A 610 9.43 2.42 2.24
C VAL A 610 9.95 1.69 3.46
N LEU A 611 10.83 2.31 4.25
CA LEU A 611 11.56 1.57 5.30
C LEU A 611 10.64 1.13 6.43
N PHE A 612 9.85 2.02 7.00
CA PHE A 612 9.01 1.71 8.15
C PHE A 612 7.98 0.60 7.83
N PRO A 613 7.17 0.69 6.75
CA PRO A 613 6.21 -0.37 6.44
C PRO A 613 6.87 -1.74 6.22
N VAL A 614 8.06 -1.77 5.59
CA VAL A 614 8.83 -3.00 5.39
C VAL A 614 9.34 -3.56 6.73
N GLN A 615 9.93 -2.72 7.58
CA GLN A 615 10.49 -3.17 8.87
C GLN A 615 9.40 -3.63 9.83
N ALA A 616 8.29 -2.89 9.89
CA ALA A 616 7.14 -3.20 10.74
C ALA A 616 6.55 -4.58 10.37
N MET A 617 6.26 -4.81 9.09
CA MET A 617 5.73 -6.10 8.63
C MET A 617 6.76 -7.23 8.75
N ALA A 618 8.04 -6.98 8.45
CA ALA A 618 9.08 -8.00 8.60
C ALA A 618 9.24 -8.45 10.06
N ASN A 619 9.20 -7.50 11.00
CA ASN A 619 9.22 -7.76 12.43
C ASN A 619 7.98 -8.55 12.88
N LEU A 620 6.79 -8.20 12.39
CA LEU A 620 5.55 -8.91 12.71
C LEU A 620 5.56 -10.37 12.23
N TYR A 621 6.07 -10.59 11.01
CA TYR A 621 6.24 -11.95 10.46
C TYR A 621 7.23 -12.78 11.29
N ASP A 622 8.34 -12.18 11.73
CA ASP A 622 9.32 -12.85 12.60
C ASP A 622 8.77 -13.14 13.99
N MET A 623 7.97 -12.23 14.55
CA MET A 623 7.27 -12.43 15.82
C MET A 623 6.33 -13.64 15.76
N TYR A 624 5.40 -13.70 14.81
CA TYR A 624 4.43 -14.81 14.76
C TYR A 624 5.06 -16.14 14.32
N TYR A 625 6.13 -16.12 13.51
CA TYR A 625 6.93 -17.31 13.26
C TYR A 625 7.58 -17.83 14.56
N ALA A 626 8.10 -16.93 15.39
CA ALA A 626 8.67 -17.28 16.69
C ALA A 626 7.62 -17.80 17.67
N VAL A 627 6.39 -17.27 17.65
CA VAL A 627 5.26 -17.83 18.45
C VAL A 627 4.97 -19.27 18.01
N ALA A 628 4.87 -19.52 16.70
CA ALA A 628 4.61 -20.86 16.16
C ALA A 628 5.69 -21.87 16.57
N LEU A 629 6.97 -21.47 16.49
CA LEU A 629 8.09 -22.30 16.96
C LEU A 629 8.10 -22.51 18.47
N ASN A 630 7.80 -21.46 19.25
CA ASN A 630 7.68 -21.56 20.70
C ASN A 630 6.62 -22.60 21.09
N HIS A 631 5.42 -22.55 20.50
CA HIS A 631 4.34 -23.49 20.83
C HIS A 631 4.68 -24.92 20.39
N LYS A 632 5.25 -25.10 19.19
CA LYS A 632 5.69 -26.41 18.70
C LYS A 632 6.72 -27.03 19.67
N LEU A 633 7.81 -26.32 19.94
CA LEU A 633 8.89 -26.81 20.79
C LEU A 633 8.45 -27.03 22.23
N ALA A 634 7.57 -26.17 22.75
CA ALA A 634 7.01 -26.34 24.09
C ALA A 634 6.14 -27.60 24.19
N ALA A 635 5.33 -27.90 23.18
CA ALA A 635 4.54 -29.14 23.11
C ALA A 635 5.44 -30.39 23.05
N GLU A 636 6.60 -30.27 22.41
CA GLU A 636 7.67 -31.29 22.37
C GLU A 636 8.51 -31.32 23.66
N LYS A 637 8.23 -30.45 24.64
CA LYS A 637 9.04 -30.29 25.86
C LYS A 637 10.52 -30.03 25.56
N ASP A 638 10.80 -29.29 24.49
CA ASP A 638 12.13 -28.85 24.11
C ASP A 638 12.43 -27.49 24.76
N LEU A 639 13.52 -27.42 25.54
CA LEU A 639 13.95 -26.21 26.23
C LEU A 639 14.29 -25.06 25.28
N TYR A 640 14.55 -25.33 24.00
CA TYR A 640 14.75 -24.32 22.98
C TYR A 640 13.48 -23.49 22.71
N ALA A 641 12.31 -23.92 23.18
CA ALA A 641 11.10 -23.10 23.24
C ALA A 641 11.35 -21.76 23.98
N ASN A 642 12.19 -21.77 25.04
CA ASN A 642 12.50 -20.58 25.82
C ASN A 642 13.24 -19.51 25.01
N PHE A 643 14.12 -19.91 24.08
CA PHE A 643 14.77 -18.98 23.17
C PHE A 643 13.75 -18.26 22.28
N TRP A 644 12.79 -19.01 21.73
CA TRP A 644 11.73 -18.41 20.91
C TRP A 644 10.77 -17.55 21.73
N ALA A 645 10.56 -17.85 23.01
CA ALA A 645 9.83 -16.97 23.92
C ALA A 645 10.54 -15.61 24.08
N ASP A 646 11.86 -15.62 24.30
CA ASP A 646 12.68 -14.39 24.37
C ASP A 646 12.64 -13.61 23.04
N HIS A 647 12.64 -14.32 21.90
CA HIS A 647 12.59 -13.70 20.57
C HIS A 647 11.23 -13.02 20.31
N VAL A 648 10.12 -13.60 20.75
CA VAL A 648 8.80 -12.95 20.69
C VAL A 648 8.78 -11.65 21.52
N GLU A 649 9.34 -11.67 22.72
CA GLU A 649 9.46 -10.48 23.57
C GLU A 649 10.31 -9.38 22.90
N TYR A 650 11.40 -9.77 22.25
CA TYR A 650 12.24 -8.87 21.46
C TYR A 650 11.48 -8.24 20.29
N CYS A 651 10.81 -9.04 19.46
CA CYS A 651 10.06 -8.52 18.30
C CYS A 651 8.91 -7.62 18.73
N PHE A 652 8.21 -7.97 19.83
CA PHE A 652 7.14 -7.12 20.37
C PHE A 652 7.67 -5.77 20.90
N LYS A 653 8.84 -5.75 21.53
CA LYS A 653 9.49 -4.49 21.93
C LYS A 653 9.92 -3.67 20.71
N ARG A 654 10.50 -4.34 19.71
CA ARG A 654 10.97 -3.72 18.48
C ARG A 654 9.83 -3.07 17.69
N ASP A 655 8.65 -3.68 17.66
CA ASP A 655 7.44 -3.10 17.08
C ASP A 655 7.14 -1.71 17.66
N ALA A 656 7.07 -1.62 18.99
CA ALA A 656 6.85 -0.35 19.68
C ALA A 656 7.97 0.68 19.42
N GLU A 657 9.22 0.24 19.28
CA GLU A 657 10.36 1.12 18.95
C GLU A 657 10.27 1.67 17.51
N LEU A 658 9.81 0.86 16.55
CA LEU A 658 9.59 1.30 15.16
C LEU A 658 8.47 2.35 15.08
N CYS A 659 7.35 2.11 15.75
CA CYS A 659 6.23 3.07 15.83
C CYS A 659 6.65 4.37 16.54
N ALA A 660 7.44 4.27 17.61
CA ALA A 660 7.99 5.44 18.29
C ALA A 660 8.98 6.23 17.42
N ASP A 661 9.83 5.57 16.62
CA ASP A 661 10.73 6.26 15.68
C ASP A 661 9.95 7.01 14.60
N TYR A 662 8.89 6.40 14.07
CA TYR A 662 8.00 7.07 13.11
C TYR A 662 7.39 8.35 13.72
N ASN A 663 6.76 8.20 14.87
CA ASN A 663 6.02 9.27 15.53
C ASN A 663 6.93 10.42 16.00
N LEU A 664 8.07 10.10 16.62
CA LEU A 664 8.86 11.07 17.38
C LEU A 664 10.09 11.60 16.63
N ASN A 665 10.63 10.85 15.67
CA ASN A 665 11.91 11.18 15.04
C ASN A 665 11.80 11.58 13.57
N ILE A 666 10.89 10.98 12.79
CA ILE A 666 10.72 11.37 11.38
C ILE A 666 10.32 12.84 11.31
N ALA A 667 11.06 13.60 10.50
CA ALA A 667 10.86 15.03 10.28
C ALA A 667 10.73 15.83 11.60
N ASN A 668 11.53 15.46 12.62
CA ASN A 668 11.50 16.04 13.97
C ASN A 668 10.14 15.92 14.68
N GLY A 669 9.47 14.78 14.55
CA GLY A 669 8.20 14.49 15.23
C GLY A 669 6.99 15.15 14.56
N LYS A 670 7.10 15.48 13.28
CA LYS A 670 5.99 16.05 12.50
C LYS A 670 4.78 15.11 12.46
N TRP A 671 5.02 13.80 12.48
CA TRP A 671 4.01 12.75 12.34
C TRP A 671 3.69 12.04 13.65
N ASN A 672 3.94 12.67 14.80
CA ASN A 672 3.54 12.11 16.09
C ASN A 672 2.04 11.74 16.08
N HIS A 673 1.71 10.58 16.64
CA HIS A 673 0.42 9.89 16.61
C HIS A 673 0.04 9.11 15.35
N MET A 674 0.74 9.28 14.22
CA MET A 674 0.31 8.64 12.96
C MET A 674 0.51 7.10 12.96
N MET A 675 1.29 6.56 13.90
CA MET A 675 1.48 5.10 14.10
C MET A 675 1.00 4.61 15.47
N ASP A 676 -0.08 5.19 16.00
CA ASP A 676 -0.66 4.82 17.30
C ASP A 676 -1.70 3.68 17.21
N GLN A 677 -2.09 3.27 16.00
CA GLN A 677 -3.11 2.25 15.78
C GLN A 677 -2.69 0.90 16.40
N PRO A 678 -3.46 0.32 17.34
CA PRO A 678 -3.23 -1.04 17.80
C PRO A 678 -3.43 -2.05 16.67
N HIS A 679 -2.51 -3.00 16.52
CA HIS A 679 -2.44 -3.98 15.44
C HIS A 679 -2.05 -5.40 15.91
N ILE A 680 -1.69 -5.58 17.20
CA ILE A 680 -1.33 -6.90 17.78
C ILE A 680 -2.31 -7.27 18.90
N GLY A 681 -2.93 -8.46 18.80
CA GLY A 681 -3.79 -9.00 19.86
C GLY A 681 -5.30 -8.98 19.56
N TYR A 682 -5.67 -8.87 18.29
CA TYR A 682 -7.07 -8.97 17.84
C TYR A 682 -7.66 -10.35 18.18
N LYS A 683 -8.88 -10.36 18.73
CA LYS A 683 -9.65 -11.58 19.05
C LYS A 683 -11.00 -11.66 18.34
N THR A 684 -11.44 -10.54 17.79
CA THR A 684 -12.71 -10.34 17.10
C THR A 684 -12.44 -9.42 15.91
N TRP A 685 -13.48 -8.83 15.32
CA TRP A 685 -13.34 -7.95 14.18
C TRP A 685 -12.71 -6.59 14.56
N HIS A 686 -13.00 -6.05 15.74
CA HIS A 686 -12.41 -4.80 16.24
C HIS A 686 -11.10 -5.03 17.02
N GLY A 687 -10.28 -3.99 17.08
CA GLY A 687 -8.96 -4.02 17.72
C GLY A 687 -8.99 -3.94 19.26
N PRO A 688 -7.91 -4.36 19.93
CA PRO A 688 -7.72 -4.14 21.37
C PRO A 688 -7.41 -2.66 21.66
N GLU A 689 -7.54 -2.24 22.92
CA GLU A 689 -7.18 -0.87 23.36
C GLU A 689 -5.69 -0.54 23.18
N LYS A 690 -4.83 -1.56 23.15
CA LYS A 690 -3.37 -1.45 22.98
C LYS A 690 -2.83 -2.75 22.40
N ASN A 691 -1.62 -2.70 21.84
CA ASN A 691 -0.91 -3.91 21.43
C ASN A 691 -0.73 -4.87 22.62
N ILE A 692 -1.06 -6.15 22.40
CA ILE A 692 -0.94 -7.23 23.40
C ILE A 692 0.04 -8.26 22.88
N MET A 693 1.14 -8.46 23.60
CA MET A 693 2.13 -9.49 23.24
C MET A 693 1.47 -10.87 23.14
N PRO A 694 1.75 -11.64 22.06
CA PRO A 694 1.28 -13.02 21.94
C PRO A 694 1.72 -13.87 23.15
N LYS A 695 0.90 -14.86 23.50
CA LYS A 695 1.22 -15.77 24.60
C LYS A 695 2.37 -16.71 24.20
N VAL A 696 3.37 -16.80 25.06
CA VAL A 696 4.50 -17.73 24.94
C VAL A 696 4.50 -18.73 26.09
N ILE A 697 5.09 -19.89 25.85
CA ILE A 697 5.24 -20.97 26.83
C ILE A 697 6.72 -21.08 27.18
N ARG A 698 7.03 -21.14 28.47
CA ARG A 698 8.38 -21.38 28.98
C ARG A 698 8.41 -22.69 29.76
N LEU A 699 9.51 -23.42 29.62
CA LEU A 699 9.74 -24.70 30.29
C LEU A 699 10.85 -24.57 31.33
N THR A 700 10.68 -25.23 32.48
CA THR A 700 11.77 -25.44 33.43
C THR A 700 12.68 -26.57 32.96
N GLN A 701 13.89 -26.65 33.54
CA GLN A 701 14.82 -27.74 33.26
C GLN A 701 14.21 -29.12 33.59
N GLU A 702 13.36 -29.22 34.62
CA GLU A 702 12.68 -30.48 34.96
C GLU A 702 11.58 -30.86 33.97
N GLU A 703 10.98 -29.89 33.29
CA GLU A 703 9.95 -30.12 32.27
C GLU A 703 10.55 -30.54 30.92
N GLY A 704 11.79 -30.12 30.65
CA GLY A 704 12.54 -30.47 29.46
C GLY A 704 12.72 -31.97 29.30
N LYS A 705 12.36 -32.51 28.13
CA LYS A 705 12.67 -33.90 27.76
C LYS A 705 14.00 -33.96 27.01
N GLN A 706 14.65 -35.12 27.07
CA GLN A 706 15.78 -35.52 26.22
C GLN A 706 15.42 -36.84 25.51
N GLY A 707 15.85 -37.00 24.26
CA GLY A 707 15.49 -38.15 23.44
C GLY A 707 13.99 -38.23 23.08
N GLY A 708 13.53 -39.39 22.64
CA GLY A 708 12.12 -39.69 22.34
C GLY A 708 11.66 -39.33 20.92
N TYR A 709 12.58 -38.92 20.03
CA TYR A 709 12.25 -38.54 18.65
C TYR A 709 11.88 -39.74 17.78
N ILE A 710 10.80 -39.61 17.01
CA ILE A 710 10.33 -40.59 16.04
C ILE A 710 10.13 -39.86 14.72
N PHE A 711 10.87 -40.25 13.70
CA PHE A 711 10.87 -39.63 12.38
C PHE A 711 9.92 -40.34 11.41
N ASP A 712 9.35 -39.60 10.48
CA ASP A 712 8.57 -40.15 9.36
C ASP A 712 9.36 -40.00 8.06
N GLU A 713 9.30 -41.04 7.21
CA GLU A 713 9.90 -41.00 5.88
C GLU A 713 9.19 -39.97 4.99
N GLU A 714 9.98 -39.12 4.33
CA GLU A 714 9.49 -38.17 3.34
C GLU A 714 10.35 -38.26 2.07
N TYR A 715 9.70 -38.35 0.92
CA TYR A 715 10.36 -38.43 -0.40
C TYR A 715 11.45 -39.51 -0.53
N GLY A 716 11.30 -40.65 0.13
CA GLY A 716 12.27 -41.75 0.05
C GLY A 716 13.50 -41.58 0.95
N VAL A 717 13.43 -40.72 1.98
CA VAL A 717 14.56 -40.49 2.89
C VAL A 717 14.09 -40.13 4.30
N VAL A 718 14.89 -40.52 5.30
CA VAL A 718 14.79 -40.00 6.67
C VAL A 718 16.11 -39.34 7.04
N VAL A 719 16.10 -38.03 7.28
CA VAL A 719 17.25 -37.23 7.70
C VAL A 719 17.06 -36.85 9.17
N MET A 720 18.07 -37.08 10.00
CA MET A 720 18.00 -36.88 11.46
C MET A 720 19.25 -36.15 11.94
N GLU A 721 19.07 -35.03 12.64
CA GLU A 721 20.17 -34.36 13.34
C GLU A 721 20.68 -35.25 14.48
N GLY A 722 21.98 -35.19 14.76
CA GLY A 722 22.65 -36.10 15.70
C GLY A 722 22.02 -36.09 17.09
N GLU A 723 21.62 -34.91 17.57
CA GLU A 723 20.99 -34.69 18.88
C GLU A 723 19.54 -35.21 18.98
N HIS A 724 18.82 -35.34 17.87
CA HIS A 724 17.43 -35.79 17.87
C HIS A 724 17.32 -37.33 17.89
N TYR A 725 17.84 -37.95 18.95
CA TYR A 725 17.81 -39.40 19.13
C TYR A 725 16.51 -39.91 19.78
N TYR A 726 16.20 -41.20 19.62
CA TYR A 726 15.11 -41.84 20.36
C TYR A 726 15.54 -42.19 21.79
N GLU A 727 16.63 -42.92 21.96
CA GLU A 727 17.19 -43.25 23.27
C GLU A 727 18.71 -43.36 23.22
N THR A 728 19.35 -43.11 24.35
CA THR A 728 20.78 -43.34 24.55
C THR A 728 21.03 -44.24 25.75
N LYS A 729 22.16 -44.94 25.72
CA LYS A 729 22.72 -45.65 26.87
C LYS A 729 24.17 -45.25 27.05
N SER A 730 24.53 -44.97 28.30
CA SER A 730 25.89 -44.65 28.71
C SER A 730 26.41 -45.67 29.73
N THR A 731 27.70 -45.63 30.06
CA THR A 731 28.25 -46.38 31.20
C THR A 731 28.16 -45.53 32.46
N ASP A 732 28.47 -46.10 33.62
CA ASP A 732 28.52 -45.34 34.90
C ASP A 732 29.53 -44.19 34.89
N LYS A 733 30.49 -44.19 33.94
CA LYS A 733 31.55 -43.18 33.82
C LYS A 733 31.41 -42.28 32.59
N THR A 734 30.42 -42.51 31.75
CA THR A 734 30.24 -41.76 30.51
C THR A 734 28.84 -41.20 30.40
N ARG A 735 28.66 -40.17 29.57
CA ARG A 735 27.35 -39.66 29.17
C ARG A 735 27.38 -39.21 27.72
N TRP A 736 26.27 -39.41 27.00
CA TRP A 736 26.06 -38.70 25.74
C TRP A 736 25.90 -37.21 26.03
N THR A 737 26.70 -36.39 25.36
CA THR A 737 26.76 -34.95 25.54
C THR A 737 26.55 -34.30 24.18
N VAL A 738 25.53 -33.44 24.12
CA VAL A 738 25.31 -32.52 23.00
C VAL A 738 26.34 -31.40 23.10
N ILE A 739 26.93 -31.05 21.96
CA ILE A 739 27.83 -29.92 21.78
C ILE A 739 27.09 -28.94 20.84
N PRO A 740 26.40 -27.93 21.37
CA PRO A 740 25.62 -26.98 20.58
C PRO A 740 26.48 -26.28 19.51
N ASP A 741 25.91 -26.03 18.34
CA ASP A 741 26.54 -25.36 17.18
C ASP A 741 27.81 -26.03 16.63
N LEU A 742 28.19 -27.22 17.12
CA LEU A 742 29.29 -27.98 16.53
C LEU A 742 28.83 -28.62 15.22
N GLY A 743 29.53 -28.31 14.12
CA GLY A 743 29.30 -28.90 12.81
C GLY A 743 28.75 -27.91 11.79
N ARG A 744 27.85 -28.37 10.91
CA ARG A 744 27.28 -27.56 9.81
C ARG A 744 25.80 -27.19 10.01
N THR A 745 25.10 -27.83 10.94
CA THR A 745 23.66 -27.70 11.17
C THR A 745 23.38 -27.53 12.67
N LEU A 746 22.57 -28.39 13.29
CA LEU A 746 22.07 -28.19 14.65
C LEU A 746 23.17 -28.29 15.73
N SER A 747 23.84 -29.44 15.81
CA SER A 747 24.81 -29.74 16.86
C SER A 747 25.61 -31.00 16.54
N GLY A 748 26.60 -31.32 17.37
CA GLY A 748 27.25 -32.62 17.40
C GLY A 748 26.98 -33.35 18.72
N ILE A 749 26.84 -34.68 18.68
CA ILE A 749 26.65 -35.48 19.90
C ILE A 749 27.75 -36.54 20.07
N ALA A 750 28.28 -36.65 21.28
CA ALA A 750 29.40 -37.55 21.57
C ALA A 750 29.34 -38.16 22.97
N VAL A 751 30.00 -39.30 23.17
CA VAL A 751 30.16 -39.93 24.50
C VAL A 751 31.35 -39.30 25.21
N MET A 752 31.11 -38.65 26.37
CA MET A 752 32.14 -37.95 27.15
C MET A 752 32.23 -38.48 28.60
N PRO A 753 33.39 -38.33 29.27
CA PRO A 753 34.65 -37.77 28.75
C PRO A 753 35.37 -38.74 27.80
N TYR A 754 36.15 -38.21 26.85
CA TYR A 754 36.90 -39.01 25.86
C TYR A 754 38.03 -39.87 26.45
N THR A 755 38.30 -39.77 27.75
CA THR A 755 39.29 -40.59 28.45
C THR A 755 38.74 -41.96 28.89
N GLU A 756 37.45 -42.20 28.76
CA GLU A 756 36.78 -43.44 29.18
C GLU A 756 36.46 -44.34 27.99
N LYS A 757 36.33 -45.65 28.25
CA LYS A 757 35.94 -46.64 27.23
C LYS A 757 34.45 -46.49 26.89
N THR A 758 34.09 -46.68 25.62
CA THR A 758 32.71 -46.58 25.13
C THR A 758 31.97 -47.91 25.09
N ASN A 759 32.60 -49.02 25.50
CA ASN A 759 31.99 -50.35 25.52
C ASN A 759 30.66 -50.35 26.30
N GLY A 760 29.56 -50.70 25.61
CA GLY A 760 28.22 -50.76 26.21
C GLY A 760 27.40 -49.48 26.07
N THR A 761 27.97 -48.42 25.48
CA THR A 761 27.21 -47.23 25.09
C THR A 761 26.55 -47.40 23.72
N PHE A 762 25.40 -46.75 23.52
CA PHE A 762 24.74 -46.64 22.22
C PHE A 762 23.86 -45.39 22.15
N ILE A 763 23.58 -44.97 20.92
CA ILE A 763 22.52 -44.00 20.57
C ILE A 763 21.63 -44.68 19.54
N SER A 764 20.32 -44.42 19.60
CA SER A 764 19.40 -44.98 18.62
C SER A 764 18.43 -43.94 18.09
N TYR A 765 17.96 -44.17 16.87
CA TYR A 765 17.00 -43.35 16.16
C TYR A 765 15.81 -44.23 15.77
N LYS A 766 14.59 -43.73 15.97
CA LYS A 766 13.35 -44.45 15.66
C LYS A 766 12.67 -43.77 14.49
N MET A 767 12.22 -44.55 13.51
CA MET A 767 11.60 -44.01 12.31
C MET A 767 10.50 -44.92 11.76
N ASN A 768 9.57 -44.32 11.04
CA ASN A 768 8.54 -44.99 10.26
C ASN A 768 8.98 -44.99 8.79
N LEU A 769 9.17 -46.18 8.22
CA LEU A 769 9.53 -46.36 6.81
C LEU A 769 8.33 -46.93 6.05
N THR A 770 8.00 -46.30 4.94
CA THR A 770 6.90 -46.67 4.04
C THR A 770 7.28 -47.79 3.08
N THR A 771 8.57 -47.91 2.74
CA THR A 771 9.05 -48.91 1.77
C THR A 771 9.62 -50.14 2.47
N LYS A 772 9.26 -51.32 1.95
CA LYS A 772 9.78 -52.61 2.40
C LYS A 772 10.97 -53.03 1.53
N LEU A 773 12.18 -52.73 1.99
CA LEU A 773 13.43 -53.23 1.40
C LEU A 773 14.07 -54.27 2.33
N ASP A 774 14.80 -55.24 1.77
CA ASP A 774 15.58 -56.21 2.56
C ASP A 774 16.83 -55.58 3.19
N SER A 775 17.33 -54.50 2.58
CA SER A 775 18.46 -53.72 3.07
C SER A 775 18.35 -52.27 2.65
N ILE A 776 18.90 -51.37 3.47
CA ILE A 776 18.83 -49.93 3.25
C ILE A 776 20.20 -49.29 3.45
N LYS A 777 20.49 -48.25 2.66
CA LYS A 777 21.74 -47.49 2.78
C LYS A 777 21.57 -46.48 3.91
N VAL A 778 22.53 -46.45 4.82
CA VAL A 778 22.59 -45.48 5.90
C VAL A 778 23.86 -44.66 5.75
N TRP A 779 23.70 -43.34 5.67
CA TRP A 779 24.79 -42.39 5.76
C TRP A 779 24.90 -41.88 7.20
N ILE A 780 26.11 -41.84 7.73
CA ILE A 780 26.40 -41.24 9.03
C ILE A 780 27.53 -40.24 8.82
N PHE A 781 27.28 -39.02 9.26
CA PHE A 781 28.20 -37.90 9.15
C PHE A 781 28.81 -37.64 10.53
N PHE A 782 30.14 -37.76 10.61
CA PHE A 782 30.88 -37.60 11.86
C PHE A 782 31.75 -36.34 11.81
N ASP A 783 32.18 -35.86 12.98
CA ASP A 783 33.29 -34.92 13.04
C ASP A 783 34.56 -35.51 12.43
N SER A 784 35.46 -34.63 11.97
CA SER A 784 36.73 -34.98 11.34
C SER A 784 37.79 -35.50 12.31
N THR A 785 37.38 -36.35 13.26
CA THR A 785 38.27 -36.99 14.23
C THR A 785 39.37 -37.76 13.51
N MET A 786 40.61 -37.28 13.64
CA MET A 786 41.80 -37.95 13.10
C MET A 786 42.12 -39.22 13.91
N PRO A 787 42.80 -40.23 13.33
CA PRO A 787 43.08 -41.50 14.00
C PRO A 787 44.18 -41.36 15.08
N PHE A 788 43.86 -40.65 16.18
CA PHE A 788 44.79 -40.39 17.28
C PHE A 788 45.09 -41.62 18.14
N ILE A 789 44.24 -42.65 18.10
CA ILE A 789 44.52 -43.98 18.67
C ILE A 789 45.02 -44.95 17.59
N LYS A 790 45.90 -45.86 18.00
CA LYS A 790 46.45 -46.90 17.11
C LYS A 790 45.33 -47.81 16.61
N GLY A 791 45.17 -47.87 15.29
CA GLY A 791 44.11 -48.64 14.64
C GLY A 791 42.93 -47.79 14.16
N GLY A 792 42.87 -46.49 14.50
CA GLY A 792 41.77 -45.61 14.12
C GLY A 792 40.53 -45.82 15.00
N HIS A 793 39.39 -45.31 14.55
CA HIS A 793 38.15 -45.27 15.31
C HIS A 793 37.06 -46.09 14.62
N CYS A 794 36.44 -47.00 15.36
CA CYS A 794 35.40 -47.89 14.86
C CYS A 794 34.02 -47.52 15.42
N VAL A 795 33.01 -47.75 14.59
CA VAL A 795 31.60 -47.72 14.97
C VAL A 795 30.93 -49.02 14.55
N ALA A 796 29.86 -49.37 15.26
CA ALA A 796 28.97 -50.45 14.87
C ALA A 796 27.53 -49.93 14.70
N ALA A 797 26.78 -50.48 13.75
CA ALA A 797 25.37 -50.14 13.57
C ALA A 797 24.51 -51.31 13.09
N SER A 798 23.23 -51.30 13.48
CA SER A 798 22.18 -52.21 13.01
C SER A 798 20.78 -51.63 13.20
N PHE A 799 19.83 -52.12 12.40
CA PHE A 799 18.41 -52.00 12.72
C PHE A 799 17.99 -53.10 13.72
N ASN A 800 16.86 -52.91 14.40
CA ASN A 800 16.27 -53.90 15.29
C ASN A 800 16.04 -55.24 14.58
N GLY A 801 16.57 -56.33 15.16
CA GLY A 801 16.55 -57.68 14.58
C GLY A 801 17.56 -57.89 13.43
N GLY A 802 18.27 -56.84 13.00
CA GLY A 802 19.23 -56.88 11.90
C GLY A 802 20.63 -57.31 12.33
N THR A 803 21.48 -57.64 11.36
CA THR A 803 22.89 -58.00 11.62
C THR A 803 23.73 -56.76 11.88
N GLU A 804 24.45 -56.72 13.00
CA GLU A 804 25.39 -55.65 13.36
C GLU A 804 26.59 -55.62 12.40
N LYS A 805 26.90 -54.44 11.85
CA LYS A 805 28.09 -54.21 11.02
C LYS A 805 29.02 -53.25 11.73
N THR A 806 30.29 -53.61 11.82
CA THR A 806 31.37 -52.78 12.37
C THR A 806 32.29 -52.31 11.26
N TRP A 807 32.69 -51.04 11.28
CA TRP A 807 33.68 -50.49 10.36
C TRP A 807 34.49 -49.37 11.01
N ASN A 808 35.62 -49.03 10.38
CA ASN A 808 36.50 -47.96 10.82
C ASN A 808 36.22 -46.68 10.02
N ILE A 809 35.98 -45.56 10.71
CA ILE A 809 35.58 -44.29 10.07
C ILE A 809 36.78 -43.49 9.53
N ASN A 810 38.00 -43.77 9.99
CA ASN A 810 39.19 -42.99 9.66
C ASN A 810 40.46 -43.81 9.37
N ALA A 811 40.36 -45.12 9.12
CA ALA A 811 41.50 -45.99 8.82
C ALA A 811 42.33 -45.49 7.64
N ASP A 812 41.66 -44.89 6.66
CA ASP A 812 42.27 -44.34 5.46
C ASP A 812 42.81 -42.92 5.62
N LEU A 813 42.58 -42.23 6.74
CA LEU A 813 43.09 -40.89 7.02
C LEU A 813 44.52 -40.97 7.54
N ASN A 814 45.42 -41.43 6.67
CA ASN A 814 46.82 -41.69 6.98
C ASN A 814 47.75 -41.08 5.92
N TRP A 815 49.06 -41.14 6.17
CA TRP A 815 50.06 -40.53 5.28
C TRP A 815 49.99 -41.02 3.84
N LYS A 816 49.66 -42.31 3.61
CA LYS A 816 49.54 -42.88 2.26
C LYS A 816 48.43 -42.20 1.45
N ASN A 817 47.35 -41.77 2.12
CA ASN A 817 46.22 -41.10 1.49
C ASN A 817 46.12 -39.62 1.91
N CYS A 818 47.24 -38.98 2.26
CA CYS A 818 47.21 -37.65 2.88
C CYS A 818 46.53 -36.60 1.99
N TYR A 819 46.89 -36.54 0.70
CA TYR A 819 46.31 -35.58 -0.24
C TYR A 819 44.94 -35.97 -0.80
N SER A 820 44.60 -37.27 -0.83
CA SER A 820 43.35 -37.75 -1.43
C SER A 820 42.21 -37.91 -0.43
N LYS A 821 42.51 -38.10 0.86
CA LYS A 821 41.52 -38.35 1.92
C LYS A 821 41.77 -37.51 3.18
N MET A 822 42.95 -37.62 3.80
CA MET A 822 43.22 -36.99 5.12
C MET A 822 43.07 -35.47 5.11
N TYR A 823 43.78 -34.77 4.23
CA TYR A 823 43.71 -33.31 4.13
C TYR A 823 42.35 -32.83 3.62
N PRO A 824 41.72 -33.43 2.59
CA PRO A 824 40.35 -33.10 2.22
C PRO A 824 39.35 -33.26 3.36
N THR A 825 39.41 -34.34 4.14
CA THR A 825 38.53 -34.57 5.30
C THR A 825 38.77 -33.53 6.40
N GLY A 826 40.02 -33.25 6.74
CA GLY A 826 40.37 -32.22 7.72
C GLY A 826 39.91 -30.82 7.27
N ALA A 827 40.06 -30.49 5.99
CA ALA A 827 39.59 -29.22 5.43
C ALA A 827 38.06 -29.14 5.36
N ALA A 828 37.37 -30.26 5.09
CA ALA A 828 35.92 -30.32 5.06
C ALA A 828 35.29 -30.30 6.46
N GLY A 829 36.06 -30.64 7.51
CA GLY A 829 35.59 -30.73 8.89
C GLY A 829 34.57 -31.85 9.13
N ILE A 830 34.49 -32.84 8.24
CA ILE A 830 33.48 -33.90 8.31
C ILE A 830 34.00 -35.22 7.72
N ILE A 831 33.66 -36.34 8.36
CA ILE A 831 33.81 -37.68 7.80
C ILE A 831 32.44 -38.14 7.29
N GLU A 832 32.35 -38.43 5.99
CA GLU A 832 31.16 -38.98 5.37
C GLU A 832 31.30 -40.50 5.25
N SER A 833 30.42 -41.23 5.92
CA SER A 833 30.42 -42.69 5.91
C SER A 833 29.08 -43.22 5.41
N SER A 834 29.10 -44.26 4.58
CA SER A 834 27.89 -44.99 4.20
C SER A 834 28.04 -46.49 4.41
N ILE A 835 26.95 -47.14 4.82
CA ILE A 835 26.90 -48.58 5.05
C ILE A 835 25.54 -49.13 4.61
N LEU A 836 25.53 -50.34 4.05
CA LEU A 836 24.29 -51.06 3.73
C LEU A 836 23.91 -51.94 4.91
N LEU A 837 22.76 -51.72 5.54
CA LEU A 837 22.27 -52.49 6.70
C LEU A 837 21.05 -53.32 6.31
N THR A 838 20.94 -54.52 6.89
CA THR A 838 19.73 -55.36 6.75
C THR A 838 18.55 -54.69 7.45
N LEU A 839 17.37 -54.73 6.83
CA LEU A 839 16.15 -54.09 7.35
C LEU A 839 15.04 -55.14 7.57
N PRO A 840 15.01 -55.82 8.72
CA PRO A 840 14.00 -56.82 9.02
C PRO A 840 12.60 -56.20 9.19
N ALA A 841 11.56 -57.02 9.02
CA ALA A 841 10.21 -56.63 9.40
C ALA A 841 10.09 -56.47 10.92
N THR A 842 9.29 -55.50 11.37
CA THR A 842 9.10 -55.18 12.79
C THR A 842 7.64 -55.31 13.17
N GLU A 843 7.37 -55.79 14.39
CA GLU A 843 6.00 -56.02 14.88
C GLU A 843 5.25 -54.71 15.19
N ASP A 844 5.96 -53.68 15.64
CA ASP A 844 5.39 -52.37 15.99
C ASP A 844 5.31 -51.40 14.79
N GLY A 845 5.77 -51.83 13.61
CA GLY A 845 5.80 -51.03 12.39
C GLY A 845 6.90 -49.97 12.33
N TYR A 846 7.72 -49.84 13.38
CA TYR A 846 8.82 -48.87 13.41
C TYR A 846 10.18 -49.55 13.28
N GLN A 847 11.10 -48.85 12.65
CA GLN A 847 12.50 -49.25 12.52
C GLN A 847 13.33 -48.47 13.54
N LYS A 848 14.23 -49.17 14.25
CA LYS A 848 15.15 -48.57 15.21
C LYS A 848 16.59 -48.81 14.79
N LEU A 849 17.25 -47.76 14.31
CA LEU A 849 18.68 -47.76 14.00
C LEU A 849 19.47 -47.53 15.28
N THR A 850 20.34 -48.47 15.65
CA THR A 850 21.25 -48.33 16.79
C THR A 850 22.67 -48.10 16.29
N ILE A 851 23.36 -47.09 16.81
CA ILE A 851 24.75 -46.76 16.52
C ILE A 851 25.57 -46.85 17.80
N ARG A 852 26.73 -47.51 17.73
CA ARG A 852 27.62 -47.76 18.86
C ARG A 852 29.02 -47.26 18.55
N PRO A 853 29.51 -46.22 19.25
CA PRO A 853 30.92 -45.86 19.18
C PRO A 853 31.74 -46.94 19.90
N LEU A 854 32.72 -47.53 19.22
CA LEU A 854 33.60 -48.54 19.82
C LEU A 854 34.89 -47.94 20.38
N ASP A 855 35.17 -46.69 20.01
CA ASP A 855 36.32 -45.91 20.44
C ASP A 855 35.87 -44.50 20.91
N PRO A 856 36.62 -43.85 21.82
CA PRO A 856 36.31 -42.50 22.28
C PRO A 856 36.55 -41.44 21.19
N GLY A 857 35.98 -40.24 21.34
CA GLY A 857 36.21 -39.12 20.41
C GLY A 857 35.39 -39.19 19.10
N ILE A 858 34.41 -40.08 19.03
CA ILE A 858 33.46 -40.15 17.91
C ILE A 858 32.32 -39.18 18.18
N VAL A 859 32.12 -38.23 17.26
CA VAL A 859 31.04 -37.23 17.30
C VAL A 859 30.13 -37.46 16.11
N ILE A 860 28.82 -37.58 16.33
CA ILE A 860 27.81 -37.75 15.28
C ILE A 860 27.15 -36.39 15.03
N TYR A 861 27.13 -35.95 13.77
CA TYR A 861 26.42 -34.74 13.35
C TYR A 861 25.04 -35.03 12.80
N LYS A 862 24.94 -36.02 11.92
CA LYS A 862 23.71 -36.26 11.15
C LYS A 862 23.67 -37.70 10.67
N VAL A 863 22.45 -38.24 10.60
CA VAL A 863 22.17 -39.59 10.12
C VAL A 863 21.14 -39.50 9.00
N VAL A 864 21.39 -40.19 7.88
CA VAL A 864 20.45 -40.25 6.76
C VAL A 864 20.19 -41.71 6.41
N VAL A 865 18.93 -42.11 6.49
CA VAL A 865 18.44 -43.40 6.03
C VAL A 865 17.88 -43.20 4.62
N ASP A 866 18.60 -43.73 3.64
CA ASP A 866 18.40 -43.47 2.21
C ASP A 866 17.65 -44.64 1.54
N ASN A 867 16.37 -44.40 1.27
CA ASN A 867 15.48 -45.29 0.54
C ASN A 867 15.34 -44.84 -0.95
N GLY A 868 16.41 -44.29 -1.52
CA GLY A 868 16.46 -43.79 -2.90
C GLY A 868 16.11 -42.31 -3.04
N GLY A 869 15.73 -41.65 -1.94
CA GLY A 869 15.40 -40.22 -1.90
C GLY A 869 16.57 -39.29 -1.59
N TYR A 870 17.70 -39.81 -1.09
CA TYR A 870 18.81 -38.94 -0.69
C TYR A 870 19.43 -38.22 -1.89
N LYS A 871 19.49 -36.89 -1.80
CA LYS A 871 20.15 -36.02 -2.77
C LYS A 871 21.45 -35.46 -2.15
N PRO A 872 22.63 -35.83 -2.67
CA PRO A 872 23.89 -35.27 -2.21
C PRO A 872 23.85 -33.74 -2.20
N SER A 873 24.06 -33.16 -1.03
CA SER A 873 23.98 -31.71 -0.78
C SER A 873 25.00 -31.29 0.27
N PHE A 874 25.36 -30.01 0.32
CA PHE A 874 26.42 -29.54 1.22
C PHE A 874 26.05 -29.70 2.71
N LEU A 875 24.76 -29.47 3.04
CA LEU A 875 24.19 -29.58 4.38
C LEU A 875 23.47 -30.91 4.64
N LYS A 876 23.55 -31.85 3.68
CA LYS A 876 23.01 -33.21 3.78
C LYS A 876 21.48 -33.28 3.99
N MET A 877 20.77 -32.42 3.25
CA MET A 877 19.30 -32.24 3.28
C MET A 877 18.78 -31.68 4.61
N GLN A 878 17.56 -31.13 4.57
CA GLN A 878 16.85 -30.71 5.78
C GLN A 878 16.42 -31.95 6.57
N GLU A 879 16.32 -31.78 7.88
CA GLU A 879 15.80 -32.82 8.77
C GLU A 879 14.37 -33.22 8.37
N SER A 880 14.07 -34.51 8.45
CA SER A 880 12.76 -35.06 8.10
C SER A 880 11.72 -34.74 9.19
N PRO A 881 10.41 -34.77 8.85
CA PRO A 881 9.35 -34.62 9.84
C PRO A 881 9.51 -35.60 11.00
N TYR A 882 9.26 -35.13 12.21
CA TYR A 882 9.34 -35.93 13.42
C TYR A 882 8.28 -35.53 14.43
N LYS A 883 8.05 -36.42 15.40
CA LYS A 883 7.36 -36.14 16.65
C LYS A 883 8.19 -36.64 17.82
N ARG A 884 7.93 -36.12 19.01
CA ARG A 884 8.63 -36.50 20.23
C ARG A 884 7.68 -37.11 21.26
N GLN A 885 8.04 -38.28 21.78
CA GLN A 885 7.22 -39.07 22.71
C GLN A 885 7.25 -38.56 24.16
#